data_AF-A0AAD8N5W8-F1
#
_entry.id   AF-A0AAD8N5W8-F1
#
_cell.length_a   1.000
_cell.length_b   1.000
_cell.length_c   1.000
_cell.angle_alpha   90.00
_cell.angle_beta   90.00
_cell.angle_gamma   90.00
#
_symmetry.space_group_name_H-M   'P 1'
#
loop_
_entity.id
_entity.type
_entity.pdbx_description
1 polymer ?
#
loop_
_entity_poly.entity_id
_entity_poly.type
_entity_poly.pdbx_seq_one_letter_code
_entity_poly.pdbx_strand_id
1 'polypeptide(L)'
;MSKSDVFIGSLDQGTTSTRFIIYDHNAKVVGSHQVEFTQFYPQAGWVEHDPMEILESARTCMTKAIEKATADGHDVEKGLKAIGITNQRETTVIWSKSTGAPLHNAIVWMDVRTTSICRKLEKELEGGRTHFVETCGLPISTYFSALKVLWLFENVEKVKKAVETGDALFGTIDSWLIWNLTGGVDGGLHVTDVSNASRTMLMNLKTLDWDKKALGELGIPSGILPKIVSNSEIIGKVTKGWPIVGIPIAGCLGDQHAAMVGQACGKGEAKSTYGTGAFILLNTGDQMINSTNGLLSTVAFKLGPNAPTNYALEGSIAIAGAAVQWLRDGLGLIGSASETEKLASEVDSTGGVYFVPAFNGLFAPWWRDDARGVCIGITRFTNKAHIARAVLESMCFQVKDVLDSMHKDASEVESKGKFLLRVDGGATVNNLLMQIQADILGNPVIRPADIETTALGAAYAAGLAVGVWKEEEIFSSARSRLQIYKQNVDAILSTYFSILKKLDGNRSKEVVFKEIESLLTQVQKEKSNQEALGLCSRVYGGGCAGMPLQLAGTRKILEFMDWGDYGAMGTFISIGAIGAKEVVEEDDLFILVATQNAVGNCIIGDLQAMTDAAGKRPVILINPKLKVEPWTSGGTEHMEDIRARTDTIYLKVA
;
A
#
# COMPACT_ATOMS: atom_id res chain seq x y z
N MET A 1 19.45 31.67 19.07
CA MET A 1 18.58 31.87 17.89
C MET A 1 17.15 31.73 18.35
N SER A 2 16.26 32.58 17.87
CA SER A 2 14.83 32.40 18.11
C SER A 2 14.36 31.12 17.42
N LYS A 3 13.29 30.47 17.90
CA LYS A 3 12.74 29.27 17.22
C LYS A 3 12.32 29.55 15.76
N SER A 4 12.11 30.83 15.39
CA SER A 4 11.77 31.25 14.03
C SER A 4 12.94 31.25 13.04
N ASP A 5 14.18 31.01 13.48
CA ASP A 5 15.38 31.05 12.63
C ASP A 5 16.06 29.66 12.50
N VAL A 6 15.30 28.58 12.68
CA VAL A 6 15.81 27.20 12.62
C VAL A 6 15.15 26.48 11.44
N PHE A 7 15.97 26.01 10.51
CA PHE A 7 15.51 25.33 9.30
C PHE A 7 16.14 23.95 9.16
N ILE A 8 15.39 23.03 8.53
CA ILE A 8 15.87 21.72 8.10
C ILE A 8 15.54 21.55 6.61
N GLY A 9 16.53 21.14 5.82
CA GLY A 9 16.35 20.84 4.41
C GLY A 9 16.05 19.37 4.19
N SER A 10 15.41 19.05 3.08
CA SER A 10 15.17 17.68 2.63
C SER A 10 15.38 17.59 1.13
N LEU A 11 16.27 16.69 0.72
CA LEU A 11 16.50 16.33 -0.67
C LEU A 11 15.71 15.06 -0.98
N ASP A 12 14.64 15.20 -1.75
CA ASP A 12 13.79 14.11 -2.21
C ASP A 12 14.12 13.78 -3.67
N GLN A 13 14.82 12.67 -3.87
CA GLN A 13 15.22 12.14 -5.17
C GLN A 13 14.19 11.09 -5.62
N GLY A 14 13.09 11.54 -6.21
CA GLY A 14 12.05 10.65 -6.72
C GLY A 14 12.39 10.01 -8.07
N THR A 15 11.47 9.19 -8.60
CA THR A 15 11.67 8.50 -9.89
C THR A 15 11.64 9.43 -11.09
N THR A 16 10.77 10.43 -11.11
CA THR A 16 10.59 11.33 -12.27
C THR A 16 11.19 12.73 -12.07
N SER A 17 11.51 13.08 -10.83
CA SER A 17 12.03 14.41 -10.48
C SER A 17 12.79 14.41 -9.17
N THR A 18 13.69 15.36 -9.03
CA THR A 18 14.35 15.69 -7.76
C THR A 18 13.71 16.95 -7.17
N ARG A 19 13.60 17.02 -5.85
CA ARG A 19 13.07 18.16 -5.10
C ARG A 19 13.98 18.49 -3.93
N PHE A 20 14.10 19.77 -3.61
CA PHE A 20 14.65 20.19 -2.33
C PHE A 20 13.65 21.10 -1.62
N ILE A 21 13.32 20.76 -0.38
CA ILE A 21 12.32 21.45 0.44
C ILE A 21 12.95 21.87 1.75
N ILE A 22 12.69 23.10 2.17
CA ILE A 22 13.19 23.68 3.42
C ILE A 22 12.00 23.88 4.36
N TYR A 23 12.12 23.36 5.57
CA TYR A 23 11.09 23.41 6.60
C TYR A 23 11.55 24.30 7.76
N ASP A 24 10.63 25.09 8.32
CA ASP A 24 10.83 25.79 9.59
C ASP A 24 10.68 24.84 10.80
N HIS A 25 10.89 25.36 12.02
CA HIS A 25 10.72 24.58 13.26
C HIS A 25 9.31 24.00 13.47
N ASN A 26 8.28 24.56 12.81
CA ASN A 26 6.91 24.07 12.86
C ASN A 26 6.59 23.08 11.73
N ALA A 27 7.61 22.60 11.01
CA ALA A 27 7.48 21.73 9.85
C ALA A 27 6.68 22.36 8.69
N LYS A 28 6.70 23.68 8.54
CA LYS A 28 6.10 24.38 7.39
C LYS A 28 7.15 24.61 6.31
N VAL A 29 6.75 24.42 5.06
CA VAL A 29 7.58 24.73 3.90
C VAL A 29 7.83 26.23 3.81
N VAL A 30 9.11 26.63 3.80
CA VAL A 30 9.57 28.03 3.62
C VAL A 30 10.30 28.24 2.29
N GLY A 31 10.66 27.16 1.60
CA GLY A 31 11.26 27.22 0.28
C GLY A 31 11.28 25.84 -0.36
N SER A 32 11.03 25.79 -1.66
CA SER A 32 11.09 24.54 -2.42
C SER A 32 11.41 24.78 -3.88
N HIS A 33 12.06 23.79 -4.50
CA HIS A 33 12.26 23.71 -5.94
C HIS A 33 12.21 22.25 -6.39
N GLN A 34 11.77 22.05 -7.63
CA GLN A 34 11.62 20.73 -8.26
C GLN A 34 12.21 20.79 -9.67
N VAL A 35 12.95 19.76 -10.05
CA VAL A 35 13.50 19.57 -11.40
C VAL A 35 13.17 18.15 -11.85
N GLU A 36 12.46 18.03 -12.96
CA GLU A 36 12.29 16.76 -13.66
C GLU A 36 13.58 16.38 -14.39
N PHE A 37 13.83 15.08 -14.52
CA PHE A 37 15.00 14.55 -15.22
C PHE A 37 14.60 13.41 -16.15
N THR A 38 15.48 13.12 -17.10
CA THR A 38 15.19 12.25 -18.24
C THR A 38 14.95 10.80 -17.82
N GLN A 39 13.89 10.21 -18.36
CA GLN A 39 13.59 8.78 -18.22
C GLN A 39 14.08 8.06 -19.48
N PHE A 40 15.09 7.22 -19.35
CA PHE A 40 15.64 6.48 -20.49
C PHE A 40 14.96 5.13 -20.63
N TYR A 41 14.49 4.80 -21.84
CA TYR A 41 13.86 3.52 -22.18
C TYR A 41 14.62 2.84 -23.34
N PRO A 42 15.81 2.27 -23.10
CA PRO A 42 16.63 1.71 -24.19
C PRO A 42 15.97 0.54 -24.92
N GLN A 43 15.16 -0.25 -24.19
CA GLN A 43 14.41 -1.40 -24.69
C GLN A 43 13.07 -1.52 -23.95
N ALA A 44 12.17 -2.34 -24.48
CA ALA A 44 10.90 -2.63 -23.81
C ALA A 44 11.15 -3.22 -22.40
N GLY A 45 10.53 -2.61 -21.39
CA GLY A 45 10.69 -3.01 -19.98
C GLY A 45 12.00 -2.55 -19.33
N TRP A 46 12.87 -1.85 -20.05
CA TRP A 46 14.11 -1.30 -19.51
C TRP A 46 13.91 0.16 -19.14
N VAL A 47 14.36 0.54 -17.95
CA VAL A 47 14.25 1.90 -17.42
C VAL A 47 15.57 2.27 -16.77
N GLU A 48 16.15 3.37 -17.25
CA GLU A 48 17.45 3.87 -16.79
C GLU A 48 17.38 5.37 -16.44
N HIS A 49 18.26 5.78 -15.54
CA HIS A 49 18.54 7.20 -15.26
C HIS A 49 20.02 7.50 -15.42
N ASP A 50 20.37 8.69 -15.89
CA ASP A 50 21.74 9.18 -15.86
C ASP A 50 22.09 9.60 -14.41
N PRO A 51 23.06 8.93 -13.74
CA PRO A 51 23.46 9.29 -12.37
C PRO A 51 23.99 10.72 -12.25
N MET A 52 24.55 11.30 -13.31
CA MET A 52 25.06 12.67 -13.32
C MET A 52 23.94 13.69 -13.44
N GLU A 53 22.89 13.41 -14.21
CA GLU A 53 21.69 14.24 -14.29
C GLU A 53 20.95 14.30 -12.93
N ILE A 54 20.95 13.19 -12.18
CA ILE A 54 20.46 13.15 -10.81
C ILE A 54 21.24 14.12 -9.90
N LEU A 55 22.58 14.16 -10.00
CA LEU A 55 23.39 15.10 -9.21
C LEU A 55 23.15 16.56 -9.60
N GLU A 56 23.01 16.85 -10.90
CA GLU A 56 22.77 18.21 -11.37
C GLU A 56 21.37 18.71 -10.98
N SER A 57 20.35 17.86 -11.09
CA SER A 57 19.00 18.18 -10.61
C SER A 57 18.96 18.43 -9.10
N ALA A 58 19.69 17.64 -8.30
CA ALA A 58 19.84 17.87 -6.86
C ALA A 58 20.51 19.22 -6.56
N ARG A 59 21.62 19.53 -7.24
CA ARG A 59 22.35 20.81 -7.08
C ARG A 59 21.47 22.00 -7.41
N THR A 60 20.73 21.91 -8.52
CA THR A 60 19.79 22.94 -8.96
C THR A 60 18.67 23.13 -7.95
N CYS A 61 18.04 22.05 -7.48
CA CYS A 61 16.97 22.11 -6.50
C CYS A 61 17.41 22.75 -5.19
N MET A 62 18.56 22.32 -4.65
CA MET A 62 19.11 22.88 -3.41
C MET A 62 19.36 24.39 -3.57
N THR A 63 20.04 24.80 -4.65
CA THR A 63 20.37 26.21 -4.92
C THR A 63 19.10 27.05 -5.02
N LYS A 64 18.13 26.63 -5.85
CA LYS A 64 16.92 27.41 -6.13
C LYS A 64 15.96 27.49 -4.95
N ALA A 65 15.87 26.43 -4.14
CA ALA A 65 15.05 26.45 -2.93
C ALA A 65 15.62 27.40 -1.86
N ILE A 66 16.96 27.46 -1.72
CA ILE A 66 17.63 28.40 -0.81
C ILE A 66 17.46 29.84 -1.31
N GLU A 67 17.67 30.10 -2.61
CA GLU A 67 17.43 31.42 -3.22
C GLU A 67 15.99 31.88 -2.96
N LYS A 68 15.01 31.00 -3.16
CA LYS A 68 13.60 31.30 -2.90
C LYS A 68 13.33 31.63 -1.44
N ALA A 69 13.74 30.78 -0.51
CA ALA A 69 13.52 31.02 0.92
C ALA A 69 14.21 32.31 1.40
N THR A 70 15.40 32.60 0.88
CA THR A 70 16.14 33.84 1.19
C THR A 70 15.42 35.07 0.64
N ALA A 71 14.90 34.99 -0.59
CA ALA A 71 14.10 36.06 -1.19
C ALA A 71 12.79 36.32 -0.42
N ASP A 72 12.20 35.28 0.17
CA ASP A 72 11.01 35.36 1.03
C ASP A 72 11.32 35.87 2.46
N GLY A 73 12.58 36.23 2.73
CA GLY A 73 13.01 36.87 3.98
C GLY A 73 13.50 35.93 5.08
N HIS A 74 13.71 34.65 4.78
CA HIS A 74 14.24 33.67 5.74
C HIS A 74 15.78 33.67 5.73
N ASP A 75 16.43 33.77 6.91
CA ASP A 75 17.91 33.64 7.04
C ASP A 75 18.33 32.16 7.01
N VAL A 76 18.16 31.52 5.84
CA VAL A 76 18.47 30.10 5.66
C VAL A 76 19.98 29.83 5.77
N GLU A 77 20.81 30.78 5.37
CA GLU A 77 22.27 30.66 5.42
C GLU A 77 22.77 30.39 6.85
N LYS A 78 22.22 31.08 7.86
CA LYS A 78 22.56 30.84 9.27
C LYS A 78 21.63 29.84 9.97
N GLY A 79 20.38 29.76 9.50
CA GLY A 79 19.32 29.02 10.15
C GLY A 79 19.27 27.53 9.81
N LEU A 80 19.79 27.12 8.65
CA LEU A 80 19.78 25.72 8.23
C LEU A 80 20.71 24.88 9.10
N LYS A 81 20.15 23.86 9.78
CA LYS A 81 20.88 23.04 10.77
C LYS A 81 21.32 21.69 10.25
N ALA A 82 20.55 21.10 9.35
CA ALA A 82 20.86 19.83 8.72
C ALA A 82 20.05 19.66 7.44
N ILE A 83 20.44 18.66 6.64
CA ILE A 83 19.59 18.12 5.58
C ILE A 83 19.30 16.64 5.80
N GLY A 84 18.08 16.24 5.43
CA GLY A 84 17.71 14.85 5.22
C GLY A 84 17.76 14.49 3.74
N ILE A 85 17.97 13.22 3.44
CA ILE A 85 17.89 12.65 2.10
C ILE A 85 16.79 11.59 2.09
N THR A 86 15.97 11.62 1.05
CA THR A 86 15.10 10.51 0.70
C THR A 86 15.13 10.27 -0.80
N ASN A 87 14.89 9.02 -1.20
CA ASN A 87 15.15 8.60 -2.56
C ASN A 87 14.23 7.46 -3.00
N GLN A 88 14.03 7.36 -4.31
CA GLN A 88 13.53 6.13 -4.92
C GLN A 88 14.41 4.95 -4.51
N ARG A 89 13.77 3.92 -3.98
CA ARG A 89 14.41 2.71 -3.49
C ARG A 89 14.84 1.82 -4.66
N GLU A 90 15.62 0.79 -4.36
CA GLU A 90 16.13 -0.27 -5.26
C GLU A 90 16.95 0.15 -6.50
N THR A 91 16.88 1.41 -6.94
CA THR A 91 17.59 1.90 -8.12
C THR A 91 19.09 1.85 -7.87
N THR A 92 19.80 1.12 -8.73
CA THR A 92 21.19 0.70 -8.50
C THR A 92 22.15 1.53 -9.33
N VAL A 93 23.21 2.04 -8.68
CA VAL A 93 24.36 2.68 -9.33
C VAL A 93 25.64 1.91 -8.98
N ILE A 94 26.51 1.71 -9.98
CA ILE A 94 27.90 1.28 -9.76
C ILE A 94 28.82 2.34 -10.37
N TRP A 95 29.77 2.83 -9.59
CA TRP A 95 30.74 3.84 -10.01
C TRP A 95 32.16 3.46 -9.63
N SER A 96 33.12 4.13 -10.26
CA SER A 96 34.55 3.98 -9.94
C SER A 96 34.91 4.83 -8.72
N LYS A 97 35.54 4.22 -7.73
CA LYS A 97 36.05 4.86 -6.51
C LYS A 97 37.12 5.89 -6.84
N SER A 98 38.03 5.56 -7.75
CA SER A 98 39.18 6.41 -8.09
C SER A 98 38.82 7.61 -8.96
N THR A 99 37.82 7.48 -9.83
CA THR A 99 37.44 8.54 -10.78
C THR A 99 36.13 9.24 -10.41
N GLY A 100 35.28 8.61 -9.60
CA GLY A 100 33.93 9.08 -9.30
C GLY A 100 32.93 8.94 -10.43
N ALA A 101 33.34 8.42 -11.60
CA ALA A 101 32.46 8.32 -12.75
C ALA A 101 31.53 7.10 -12.63
N PRO A 102 30.23 7.25 -12.97
CA PRO A 102 29.35 6.10 -13.10
C PRO A 102 29.86 5.17 -14.21
N LEU A 103 29.85 3.86 -13.95
CA LEU A 103 30.31 2.85 -14.89
C LEU A 103 29.22 2.40 -15.88
N HIS A 104 27.97 2.74 -15.56
CA HIS A 104 26.77 2.56 -16.36
C HIS A 104 25.69 3.54 -15.87
N ASN A 105 24.63 3.75 -16.65
CA ASN A 105 23.42 4.38 -16.15
C ASN A 105 22.84 3.61 -14.95
N ALA A 106 22.13 4.31 -14.08
CA ALA A 106 21.41 3.69 -12.98
C ALA A 106 20.29 2.81 -13.53
N ILE A 107 20.18 1.57 -13.03
CA ILE A 107 19.07 0.67 -13.40
C ILE A 107 17.93 0.91 -12.41
N VAL A 108 16.79 1.38 -12.91
CA VAL A 108 15.66 1.87 -12.09
C VAL A 108 14.88 0.72 -11.51
N TRP A 109 14.24 0.94 -10.36
CA TRP A 109 13.48 -0.08 -9.64
C TRP A 109 12.43 -0.82 -10.48
N MET A 110 11.74 -0.11 -11.39
CA MET A 110 10.69 -0.66 -12.25
C MET A 110 11.22 -1.41 -13.49
N ASP A 111 12.54 -1.46 -13.68
CA ASP A 111 13.19 -2.18 -14.76
C ASP A 111 13.01 -3.71 -14.60
N VAL A 112 12.67 -4.39 -15.70
CA VAL A 112 12.43 -5.85 -15.71
C VAL A 112 13.50 -6.65 -16.45
N ARG A 113 14.64 -6.04 -16.83
CA ARG A 113 15.72 -6.71 -17.60
C ARG A 113 16.31 -7.92 -16.88
N THR A 114 16.19 -7.97 -15.55
CA THR A 114 16.74 -9.03 -14.71
C THR A 114 15.81 -10.25 -14.61
N THR A 115 14.73 -10.31 -15.38
CA THR A 115 13.76 -11.44 -15.36
C THR A 115 14.42 -12.79 -15.59
N SER A 116 15.38 -12.88 -16.52
CA SER A 116 16.11 -14.12 -16.80
C SER A 116 16.99 -14.55 -15.62
N ILE A 117 17.62 -13.60 -14.94
CA ILE A 117 18.42 -13.83 -13.72
C ILE A 117 17.51 -14.32 -12.59
N CYS A 118 16.35 -13.70 -12.39
CA CYS A 118 15.36 -14.16 -11.41
C CYS A 118 14.97 -15.63 -11.66
N ARG A 119 14.58 -15.98 -12.89
CA ARG A 119 14.19 -17.36 -13.26
C ARG A 119 15.32 -18.37 -13.11
N LYS A 120 16.57 -17.94 -13.31
CA LYS A 120 17.75 -18.78 -13.08
C LYS A 120 17.93 -19.06 -11.59
N LEU A 121 17.96 -18.01 -10.76
CA LEU A 121 18.13 -18.14 -9.31
C LEU A 121 16.97 -18.92 -8.66
N GLU A 122 15.73 -18.70 -9.10
CA GLU A 122 14.56 -19.46 -8.63
C GLU A 122 14.67 -20.97 -8.89
N LYS A 123 15.45 -21.38 -9.90
CA LYS A 123 15.69 -22.81 -10.21
C LYS A 123 16.91 -23.37 -9.48
N GLU A 124 17.94 -22.55 -9.28
CA GLU A 124 19.23 -22.97 -8.72
C GLU A 124 19.26 -22.95 -7.19
N LEU A 125 18.49 -22.06 -6.56
CA LEU A 125 18.47 -21.88 -5.10
C LEU A 125 17.31 -22.63 -4.45
N GLU A 126 17.57 -23.24 -3.29
CA GLU A 126 16.56 -23.96 -2.51
C GLU A 126 15.41 -23.03 -2.07
N GLY A 127 14.17 -23.47 -2.16
CA GLY A 127 13.00 -22.60 -1.88
C GLY A 127 12.67 -21.61 -3.01
N GLY A 128 13.45 -21.60 -4.09
CA GLY A 128 13.18 -20.83 -5.31
C GLY A 128 12.92 -19.35 -5.02
N ARG A 129 11.75 -18.84 -5.41
CA ARG A 129 11.39 -17.42 -5.23
C ARG A 129 11.48 -16.94 -3.78
N THR A 130 11.26 -17.80 -2.79
CA THR A 130 11.25 -17.41 -1.37
C THR A 130 12.59 -17.59 -0.68
N HIS A 131 13.66 -17.97 -1.39
CA HIS A 131 14.96 -18.30 -0.81
C HIS A 131 15.49 -17.24 0.18
N PHE A 132 15.36 -15.95 -0.16
CA PHE A 132 15.86 -14.85 0.67
C PHE A 132 14.83 -14.29 1.66
N VAL A 133 13.59 -14.80 1.70
CA VAL A 133 12.51 -14.21 2.51
C VAL A 133 12.80 -14.28 4.00
N GLU A 134 13.30 -15.40 4.51
CA GLU A 134 13.54 -15.56 5.97
C GLU A 134 14.59 -14.58 6.50
N THR A 135 15.59 -14.25 5.67
CA THR A 135 16.76 -13.47 6.08
C THR A 135 16.65 -12.01 5.68
N CYS A 136 16.30 -11.75 4.42
CA CYS A 136 16.20 -10.41 3.85
C CYS A 136 14.78 -9.86 3.86
N GLY A 137 13.76 -10.69 4.09
CA GLY A 137 12.34 -10.28 4.01
C GLY A 137 11.80 -10.14 2.59
N LEU A 138 12.59 -10.52 1.58
CA LEU A 138 12.29 -10.25 0.18
C LEU A 138 12.30 -11.54 -0.67
N PRO A 139 11.36 -11.69 -1.61
CA PRO A 139 11.44 -12.73 -2.63
C PRO A 139 12.46 -12.38 -3.72
N ILE A 140 12.84 -13.36 -4.54
CA ILE A 140 13.56 -13.11 -5.79
C ILE A 140 12.61 -12.39 -6.75
N SER A 141 12.95 -11.16 -7.10
CA SER A 141 12.14 -10.31 -7.98
C SER A 141 13.03 -9.32 -8.73
N THR A 142 12.59 -8.87 -9.91
CA THR A 142 13.32 -7.87 -10.70
C THR A 142 13.46 -6.52 -9.99
N TYR A 143 12.63 -6.32 -8.96
CA TYR A 143 12.57 -5.08 -8.20
C TYR A 143 13.89 -4.78 -7.47
N PHE A 144 14.51 -5.76 -6.82
CA PHE A 144 15.57 -5.53 -5.84
C PHE A 144 16.98 -5.33 -6.42
N SER A 145 17.81 -4.59 -5.68
CA SER A 145 19.10 -4.08 -6.16
C SER A 145 20.08 -5.19 -6.55
N ALA A 146 20.13 -6.30 -5.80
CA ALA A 146 21.05 -7.41 -6.06
C ALA A 146 20.94 -7.94 -7.49
N LEU A 147 19.73 -8.08 -8.03
CA LEU A 147 19.52 -8.62 -9.37
C LEU A 147 20.07 -7.66 -10.44
N LYS A 148 20.00 -6.36 -10.18
CA LYS A 148 20.57 -5.32 -11.05
C LYS A 148 22.09 -5.33 -10.99
N VAL A 149 22.68 -5.56 -9.82
CA VAL A 149 24.13 -5.75 -9.65
C VAL A 149 24.62 -6.96 -10.45
N LEU A 150 23.93 -8.10 -10.34
CA LEU A 150 24.27 -9.30 -11.12
C LEU A 150 24.22 -9.04 -12.62
N TRP A 151 23.18 -8.36 -13.09
CA TRP A 151 23.08 -8.00 -14.50
C TRP A 151 24.25 -7.11 -14.96
N LEU A 152 24.65 -6.13 -14.14
CA LEU A 152 25.78 -5.26 -14.44
C LEU A 152 27.12 -6.04 -14.49
N PHE A 153 27.29 -7.04 -13.62
CA PHE A 153 28.47 -7.91 -13.64
C PHE A 153 28.54 -8.76 -14.92
N GLU A 154 27.39 -9.28 -15.36
CA GLU A 154 27.29 -10.14 -16.54
C GLU A 154 27.39 -9.37 -17.87
N ASN A 155 26.95 -8.11 -17.90
CA ASN A 155 26.69 -7.40 -19.16
C ASN A 155 27.54 -6.12 -19.36
N VAL A 156 28.19 -5.58 -18.31
CA VAL A 156 28.95 -4.33 -18.42
C VAL A 156 30.42 -4.55 -18.12
N GLU A 157 31.24 -4.63 -19.16
CA GLU A 157 32.68 -4.93 -19.08
C GLU A 157 33.44 -3.96 -18.15
N LYS A 158 33.08 -2.67 -18.16
CA LYS A 158 33.69 -1.66 -17.27
C LYS A 158 33.42 -1.95 -15.80
N VAL A 159 32.21 -2.42 -15.47
CA VAL A 159 31.84 -2.81 -14.10
C VAL A 159 32.65 -4.03 -13.68
N LYS A 160 32.69 -5.06 -14.52
CA LYS A 160 33.45 -6.28 -14.25
C LYS A 160 34.92 -5.98 -13.95
N LYS A 161 35.58 -5.20 -14.81
CA LYS A 161 36.97 -4.79 -14.61
C LYS A 161 37.16 -4.00 -13.31
N ALA A 162 36.26 -3.07 -12.99
CA ALA A 162 36.36 -2.28 -11.77
C ALA A 162 36.18 -3.14 -10.52
N VAL A 163 35.32 -4.16 -10.54
CA VAL A 163 35.16 -5.11 -9.43
C VAL A 163 36.43 -5.94 -9.26
N GLU A 164 37.00 -6.47 -10.35
CA GLU A 164 38.25 -7.25 -10.33
C GLU A 164 39.44 -6.46 -9.79
N THR A 165 39.51 -5.15 -10.10
CA THR A 165 40.60 -4.27 -9.61
C THR A 165 40.31 -3.64 -8.24
N GLY A 166 39.15 -3.90 -7.63
CA GLY A 166 38.75 -3.29 -6.36
C GLY A 166 38.44 -1.79 -6.45
N ASP A 167 38.14 -1.28 -7.64
CA ASP A 167 37.79 0.12 -7.91
C ASP A 167 36.27 0.36 -7.93
N ALA A 168 35.44 -0.67 -7.96
CA ALA A 168 33.98 -0.50 -7.97
C ALA A 168 33.41 -0.16 -6.58
N LEU A 169 32.47 0.80 -6.56
CA LEU A 169 31.53 1.00 -5.46
C LEU A 169 30.10 0.80 -5.97
N PHE A 170 29.28 0.12 -5.19
CA PHE A 170 27.85 -0.04 -5.41
C PHE A 170 27.08 0.82 -4.42
N GLY A 171 25.90 1.28 -4.83
CA GLY A 171 24.95 1.91 -3.92
C GLY A 171 23.59 2.09 -4.54
N THR A 172 22.58 2.19 -3.68
CA THR A 172 21.30 2.81 -4.02
C THR A 172 21.48 4.34 -4.14
N ILE A 173 20.43 5.04 -4.55
CA ILE A 173 20.51 6.48 -4.84
C ILE A 173 20.98 7.32 -3.64
N ASP A 174 20.54 6.99 -2.42
CA ASP A 174 21.04 7.62 -1.20
C ASP A 174 22.56 7.55 -1.09
N SER A 175 23.15 6.37 -1.33
CA SER A 175 24.61 6.20 -1.27
C SER A 175 25.31 7.02 -2.33
N TRP A 176 24.76 7.09 -3.54
CA TRP A 176 25.30 7.91 -4.63
C TRP A 176 25.26 9.40 -4.27
N LEU A 177 24.15 9.89 -3.72
CA LEU A 177 24.00 11.28 -3.28
C LEU A 177 24.94 11.60 -2.13
N ILE A 178 24.97 10.78 -1.07
CA ILE A 178 25.81 10.97 0.11
C ILE A 178 27.28 10.99 -0.30
N TRP A 179 27.74 10.04 -1.11
CA TRP A 179 29.13 9.95 -1.56
C TRP A 179 29.56 11.24 -2.28
N ASN A 180 28.73 11.75 -3.20
CA ASN A 180 29.03 12.99 -3.94
C ASN A 180 28.91 14.26 -3.08
N LEU A 181 27.91 14.36 -2.21
CA LEU A 181 27.72 15.51 -1.32
C LEU A 181 28.87 15.64 -0.30
N THR A 182 29.44 14.52 0.12
CA THR A 182 30.49 14.46 1.15
C THR A 182 31.92 14.47 0.60
N GLY A 183 32.10 14.63 -0.71
CA GLY A 183 33.41 14.92 -1.33
C GLY A 183 33.80 14.01 -2.49
N GLY A 184 33.01 12.97 -2.80
CA GLY A 184 33.28 12.06 -3.90
C GLY A 184 34.67 11.42 -3.82
N VAL A 185 35.50 11.60 -4.85
CA VAL A 185 36.88 11.10 -4.87
C VAL A 185 37.75 11.70 -3.77
N ASP A 186 37.38 12.88 -3.26
CA ASP A 186 38.09 13.63 -2.23
C ASP A 186 37.61 13.29 -0.80
N GLY A 187 37.33 12.00 -0.55
CA GLY A 187 36.93 11.50 0.77
C GLY A 187 35.42 11.35 1.00
N GLY A 188 34.65 11.20 -0.08
CA GLY A 188 33.22 10.91 -0.04
C GLY A 188 32.90 9.66 0.80
N LEU A 189 31.91 9.78 1.66
CA LEU A 189 31.44 8.72 2.54
C LEU A 189 30.58 7.74 1.75
N HIS A 190 30.99 6.48 1.74
CA HIS A 190 30.26 5.39 1.10
C HIS A 190 29.34 4.71 2.12
N VAL A 191 28.12 5.22 2.23
CA VAL A 191 27.16 4.91 3.30
C VAL A 191 25.75 4.77 2.72
N THR A 192 24.96 3.86 3.29
CA THR A 192 23.51 3.72 3.06
C THR A 192 22.77 3.60 4.39
N ASP A 193 21.49 3.96 4.44
CA ASP A 193 20.69 3.70 5.64
C ASP A 193 20.03 2.31 5.65
N VAL A 194 19.62 1.84 6.83
CA VAL A 194 18.97 0.53 7.03
C VAL A 194 17.71 0.31 6.19
N SER A 195 16.97 1.35 5.83
CA SER A 195 15.74 1.25 5.04
C SER A 195 15.99 1.15 3.54
N ASN A 196 17.09 1.72 3.03
CA ASN A 196 17.54 1.48 1.66
C ASN A 196 18.28 0.12 1.56
N ALA A 197 19.13 -0.20 2.54
CA ALA A 197 19.82 -1.48 2.61
C ALA A 197 18.84 -2.67 2.67
N SER A 198 17.70 -2.54 3.36
CA SER A 198 16.64 -3.58 3.39
C SER A 198 16.01 -3.86 2.03
N ARG A 199 16.31 -3.08 0.98
CA ARG A 199 15.75 -3.20 -0.38
C ARG A 199 16.72 -3.80 -1.38
N THR A 200 17.89 -4.20 -0.89
CA THR A 200 18.94 -4.74 -1.74
C THR A 200 18.80 -6.22 -2.00
N MET A 201 18.08 -6.96 -1.15
CA MET A 201 18.14 -8.44 -1.03
C MET A 201 19.50 -8.95 -0.50
N LEU A 202 20.30 -8.06 0.11
CA LEU A 202 21.64 -8.38 0.63
C LEU A 202 21.79 -8.09 2.14
N MET A 203 20.83 -7.38 2.76
CA MET A 203 20.87 -7.07 4.20
C MET A 203 20.09 -8.12 4.98
N ASN A 204 20.68 -8.63 6.06
CA ASN A 204 19.97 -9.45 7.03
C ASN A 204 19.10 -8.54 7.92
N LEU A 205 17.77 -8.72 7.90
CA LEU A 205 16.85 -7.87 8.65
C LEU A 205 17.03 -7.99 10.16
N LYS A 206 17.57 -9.10 10.68
CA LYS A 206 17.75 -9.32 12.12
C LYS A 206 19.00 -8.61 12.63
N THR A 207 20.09 -8.67 11.87
CA THR A 207 21.38 -8.06 12.29
C THR A 207 21.55 -6.63 11.80
N LEU A 208 20.79 -6.21 10.79
CA LEU A 208 20.91 -4.93 10.09
C LEU A 208 22.31 -4.70 9.49
N ASP A 209 22.92 -5.80 9.04
CA ASP A 209 24.21 -5.82 8.38
C ASP A 209 24.13 -6.66 7.11
N TRP A 210 25.13 -6.55 6.24
CA TRP A 210 25.21 -7.33 5.02
C TRP A 210 25.28 -8.83 5.32
N ASP A 211 24.39 -9.60 4.71
CA ASP A 211 24.28 -11.03 4.91
C ASP A 211 25.38 -11.76 4.12
N LYS A 212 26.35 -12.33 4.84
CA LYS A 212 27.49 -13.02 4.22
C LYS A 212 27.08 -14.23 3.39
N LYS A 213 25.98 -14.90 3.75
CA LYS A 213 25.48 -16.08 3.02
C LYS A 213 24.89 -15.63 1.69
N ALA A 214 23.99 -14.64 1.70
CA ALA A 214 23.41 -14.09 0.48
C ALA A 214 24.48 -13.51 -0.46
N LEU A 215 25.48 -12.82 0.07
CA LEU A 215 26.62 -12.34 -0.72
C LEU A 215 27.41 -13.47 -1.36
N GLY A 216 27.66 -14.56 -0.63
CA GLY A 216 28.36 -15.73 -1.13
C GLY A 216 27.58 -16.47 -2.23
N GLU A 217 26.27 -16.67 -2.03
CA GLU A 217 25.38 -17.34 -2.98
C GLU A 217 25.22 -16.54 -4.28
N LEU A 218 25.20 -15.20 -4.20
CA LEU A 218 25.10 -14.31 -5.36
C LEU A 218 26.46 -13.94 -5.96
N GLY A 219 27.57 -14.31 -5.32
CA GLY A 219 28.91 -13.95 -5.76
C GLY A 219 29.19 -12.44 -5.74
N ILE A 220 28.55 -11.69 -4.83
CA ILE A 220 28.72 -10.23 -4.70
C ILE A 220 29.81 -9.94 -3.65
N PRO A 221 30.93 -9.30 -4.01
CA PRO A 221 32.01 -9.01 -3.07
C PRO A 221 31.60 -7.95 -2.06
N SER A 222 31.80 -8.19 -0.78
CA SER A 222 31.45 -7.22 0.29
C SER A 222 32.18 -5.88 0.17
N GLY A 223 33.36 -5.86 -0.47
CA GLY A 223 34.19 -4.66 -0.62
C GLY A 223 33.58 -3.54 -1.46
N ILE A 224 32.53 -3.82 -2.25
CA ILE A 224 31.84 -2.79 -3.05
C ILE A 224 30.63 -2.19 -2.31
N LEU A 225 30.24 -2.73 -1.16
CA LEU A 225 29.00 -2.35 -0.46
C LEU A 225 29.23 -1.16 0.49
N PRO A 226 28.25 -0.24 0.60
CA PRO A 226 28.34 0.88 1.53
C PRO A 226 28.25 0.41 2.98
N LYS A 227 28.75 1.22 3.91
CA LYS A 227 28.48 1.01 5.34
C LYS A 227 27.01 1.31 5.64
N ILE A 228 26.33 0.42 6.37
CA ILE A 228 24.95 0.63 6.80
C ILE A 228 24.91 1.51 8.06
N VAL A 229 24.04 2.52 8.07
CA VAL A 229 23.79 3.43 9.21
C VAL A 229 22.30 3.51 9.54
N SER A 230 21.96 4.07 10.71
CA SER A 230 20.58 4.35 11.08
C SER A 230 19.96 5.48 10.24
N ASN A 231 18.65 5.64 10.31
CA ASN A 231 17.93 6.65 9.53
C ASN A 231 18.15 8.08 10.02
N SER A 232 18.61 8.26 11.26
CA SER A 232 18.71 9.54 11.95
C SER A 232 20.01 9.60 12.76
N GLU A 233 21.12 9.92 12.10
CA GLU A 233 22.41 10.20 12.72
C GLU A 233 23.22 11.17 11.84
N ILE A 234 24.21 11.86 12.40
CA ILE A 234 25.09 12.73 11.60
C ILE A 234 26.02 11.85 10.76
N ILE A 235 25.71 11.73 9.46
CA ILE A 235 26.43 10.90 8.50
C ILE A 235 27.74 11.60 8.08
N GLY A 236 27.63 12.86 7.65
CA GLY A 236 28.73 13.64 7.11
C GLY A 236 28.33 15.10 6.92
N LYS A 237 29.18 15.89 6.26
CA LYS A 237 28.90 17.29 5.95
C LYS A 237 28.96 17.52 4.45
N VAL A 238 28.10 18.39 3.96
CA VAL A 238 28.14 18.84 2.56
C VAL A 238 29.46 19.56 2.30
N THR A 239 30.13 19.22 1.20
CA THR A 239 31.46 19.72 0.83
C THR A 239 31.41 20.74 -0.31
N LYS A 240 32.58 21.25 -0.73
CA LYS A 240 32.69 22.23 -1.81
C LYS A 240 32.14 21.66 -3.13
N GLY A 241 31.53 22.51 -3.97
CA GLY A 241 30.87 22.10 -5.21
C GLY A 241 29.36 21.89 -5.09
N TRP A 242 28.84 22.00 -3.88
CA TRP A 242 27.42 22.00 -3.53
C TRP A 242 27.06 23.30 -2.79
N PRO A 243 25.79 23.73 -2.81
CA PRO A 243 25.32 24.76 -1.89
C PRO A 243 25.45 24.27 -0.43
N ILE A 244 25.31 25.18 0.55
CA ILE A 244 25.25 24.84 2.00
C ILE A 244 26.45 24.04 2.53
N VAL A 245 27.67 24.40 2.10
CA VAL A 245 28.92 23.79 2.55
C VAL A 245 29.01 23.79 4.09
N GLY A 246 29.36 22.64 4.66
CA GLY A 246 29.53 22.44 6.10
C GLY A 246 28.25 22.04 6.84
N ILE A 247 27.07 22.13 6.20
CA ILE A 247 25.82 21.66 6.79
C ILE A 247 25.82 20.13 6.89
N PRO A 248 25.43 19.55 8.04
CA PRO A 248 25.41 18.10 8.21
C PRO A 248 24.29 17.44 7.39
N ILE A 249 24.61 16.30 6.81
CA ILE A 249 23.64 15.31 6.35
C ILE A 249 23.32 14.44 7.55
N ALA A 250 22.09 14.50 8.04
CA ALA A 250 21.73 13.93 9.34
C ALA A 250 20.51 13.01 9.32
N GLY A 251 19.88 12.83 8.15
CA GLY A 251 18.76 11.92 7.95
C GLY A 251 18.86 11.26 6.58
N CYS A 252 18.52 9.97 6.51
CA CYS A 252 18.51 9.20 5.27
C CYS A 252 17.48 8.08 5.34
N LEU A 253 16.51 8.07 4.45
CA LEU A 253 15.43 7.08 4.40
C LEU A 253 14.98 6.82 2.95
N GLY A 254 14.68 5.58 2.60
CA GLY A 254 13.95 5.28 1.38
C GLY A 254 12.62 6.03 1.34
N ASP A 255 12.15 6.45 0.17
CA ASP A 255 10.95 7.28 -0.03
C ASP A 255 9.73 6.79 0.77
N GLN A 256 9.38 5.51 0.65
CA GLN A 256 8.21 4.97 1.31
C GLN A 256 8.37 4.91 2.84
N HIS A 257 9.61 4.78 3.33
CA HIS A 257 9.96 4.80 4.75
C HIS A 257 9.96 6.22 5.30
N ALA A 258 10.46 7.18 4.53
CA ALA A 258 10.37 8.60 4.85
C ALA A 258 8.90 9.02 4.95
N ALA A 259 8.05 8.66 3.99
CA ALA A 259 6.62 8.94 4.06
C ALA A 259 5.95 8.37 5.32
N MET A 260 6.39 7.20 5.81
CA MET A 260 5.89 6.65 7.09
C MET A 260 6.23 7.55 8.28
N VAL A 261 7.47 8.05 8.36
CA VAL A 261 7.89 9.00 9.41
C VAL A 261 7.17 10.34 9.25
N GLY A 262 7.05 10.87 8.03
CA GLY A 262 6.37 12.13 7.74
C GLY A 262 4.88 12.11 8.05
N GLN A 263 4.23 10.95 7.90
CA GLN A 263 2.84 10.70 8.29
C GLN A 263 2.66 10.42 9.79
N ALA A 264 3.77 10.33 10.55
CA ALA A 264 3.78 9.97 11.96
C ALA A 264 3.13 8.59 12.26
N CYS A 265 3.36 7.61 11.38
CA CYS A 265 2.82 6.25 11.55
C CYS A 265 3.56 5.47 12.65
N GLY A 266 2.92 5.36 13.81
CA GLY A 266 3.36 4.48 14.91
C GLY A 266 3.00 3.01 14.67
N LYS A 267 3.36 2.14 15.63
CA LYS A 267 3.00 0.71 15.63
C LYS A 267 1.50 0.50 15.41
N GLY A 268 1.15 -0.36 14.47
CA GLY A 268 -0.24 -0.66 14.07
C GLY A 268 -0.86 0.34 13.10
N GLU A 269 -0.19 1.46 12.80
CA GLU A 269 -0.63 2.40 11.78
C GLU A 269 -0.06 2.05 10.40
N ALA A 270 -0.90 2.20 9.37
CA ALA A 270 -0.52 1.97 7.99
C ALA A 270 -0.58 3.27 7.19
N LYS A 271 0.27 3.36 6.17
CA LYS A 271 0.17 4.40 5.16
C LYS A 271 0.08 3.81 3.76
N SER A 272 -0.49 4.56 2.83
CA SER A 272 -0.48 4.25 1.40
C SER A 272 -0.12 5.49 0.58
N THR A 273 0.98 5.39 -0.17
CA THR A 273 1.42 6.44 -1.09
C THR A 273 0.91 6.12 -2.48
N TYR A 274 0.04 6.97 -3.04
CA TYR A 274 -0.53 6.83 -4.39
C TYR A 274 0.26 7.67 -5.40
N GLY A 275 1.27 7.07 -6.02
CA GLY A 275 2.02 7.61 -7.14
C GLY A 275 1.69 6.87 -8.45
N THR A 276 2.70 6.66 -9.29
CA THR A 276 2.63 5.80 -10.48
C THR A 276 2.13 4.39 -10.12
N GLY A 277 2.71 3.81 -9.07
CA GLY A 277 2.17 2.67 -8.32
C GLY A 277 1.61 3.11 -6.97
N ALA A 278 1.12 2.16 -6.17
CA ALA A 278 0.73 2.41 -4.78
C ALA A 278 1.52 1.50 -3.84
N PHE A 279 2.06 2.09 -2.77
CA PHE A 279 2.87 1.37 -1.79
C PHE A 279 2.24 1.51 -0.41
N ILE A 280 1.87 0.37 0.16
CA ILE A 280 1.21 0.29 1.46
C ILE A 280 2.22 -0.29 2.44
N LEU A 281 2.46 0.41 3.53
CA LEU A 281 3.35 -0.05 4.60
C LEU A 281 2.59 -0.01 5.93
N LEU A 282 2.66 -1.11 6.67
CA LEU A 282 2.14 -1.25 8.03
C LEU A 282 3.31 -1.32 9.01
N ASN A 283 3.40 -0.40 9.96
CA ASN A 283 4.42 -0.43 11.00
C ASN A 283 4.10 -1.54 12.03
N THR A 284 4.96 -2.54 12.15
CA THR A 284 4.81 -3.68 13.06
C THR A 284 5.54 -3.47 14.38
N GLY A 285 6.12 -2.29 14.59
CA GLY A 285 6.94 -1.95 15.75
C GLY A 285 8.24 -2.72 15.76
N ASP A 286 8.65 -3.18 16.93
CA ASP A 286 9.87 -3.96 17.17
C ASP A 286 9.81 -5.41 16.66
N GLN A 287 8.65 -5.86 16.16
CA GLN A 287 8.46 -7.21 15.67
C GLN A 287 8.65 -7.30 14.16
N MET A 288 9.60 -8.12 13.74
CA MET A 288 9.76 -8.53 12.35
C MET A 288 8.81 -9.68 12.05
N ILE A 289 7.89 -9.46 11.11
CA ILE A 289 6.93 -10.48 10.67
C ILE A 289 7.34 -10.96 9.30
N ASN A 290 7.51 -12.28 9.15
CA ASN A 290 7.68 -12.91 7.84
C ASN A 290 6.29 -13.17 7.25
N SER A 291 5.99 -12.56 6.11
CA SER A 291 4.69 -12.73 5.47
C SER A 291 4.49 -14.15 4.95
N THR A 292 3.28 -14.68 5.16
CA THR A 292 2.78 -15.90 4.50
C THR A 292 1.79 -15.59 3.39
N ASN A 293 1.46 -14.30 3.18
CA ASN A 293 0.46 -13.82 2.24
C ASN A 293 1.06 -12.92 1.13
N GLY A 294 2.33 -13.14 0.78
CA GLY A 294 2.98 -12.47 -0.35
C GLY A 294 3.32 -11.00 -0.11
N LEU A 295 3.52 -10.58 1.14
CA LEU A 295 4.02 -9.25 1.48
C LEU A 295 5.52 -9.27 1.69
N LEU A 296 6.14 -8.09 1.64
CA LEU A 296 7.55 -7.90 1.96
C LEU A 296 7.70 -7.59 3.44
N SER A 297 8.72 -8.17 4.07
CA SER A 297 9.18 -7.75 5.39
C SER A 297 10.31 -6.75 5.21
N THR A 298 10.25 -5.61 5.89
CA THR A 298 11.27 -4.56 5.77
C THR A 298 11.48 -3.85 7.10
N VAL A 299 12.58 -3.09 7.22
CA VAL A 299 12.68 -2.02 8.22
C VAL A 299 11.65 -0.95 7.90
N ALA A 300 10.97 -0.40 8.90
CA ALA A 300 10.19 0.84 8.81
C ALA A 300 11.09 2.05 9.01
N PHE A 301 11.78 2.10 10.13
CA PHE A 301 12.80 3.09 10.46
C PHE A 301 13.60 2.67 11.71
N LYS A 302 14.79 3.22 11.85
CA LYS A 302 15.66 3.19 13.04
C LYS A 302 16.16 4.61 13.30
N LEU A 303 15.51 5.32 14.22
CA LEU A 303 15.72 6.75 14.44
C LEU A 303 16.91 7.04 15.38
N GLY A 304 18.06 6.46 15.07
CA GLY A 304 19.32 6.66 15.78
C GLY A 304 20.13 5.36 15.92
N PRO A 305 21.47 5.42 16.12
CA PRO A 305 22.31 4.23 16.17
C PRO A 305 21.90 3.25 17.28
N ASN A 306 21.51 3.81 18.43
CA ASN A 306 21.09 3.06 19.62
C ASN A 306 19.57 2.99 19.78
N ALA A 307 18.79 3.57 18.87
CA ALA A 307 17.33 3.52 18.91
C ALA A 307 16.83 2.11 18.55
N PRO A 308 15.67 1.67 19.05
CA PRO A 308 15.06 0.42 18.60
C PRO A 308 14.75 0.47 17.10
N THR A 309 14.89 -0.67 16.44
CA THR A 309 14.48 -0.82 15.05
C THR A 309 12.99 -1.05 15.01
N ASN A 310 12.28 -0.28 14.19
CA ASN A 310 10.90 -0.55 13.83
C ASN A 310 10.87 -1.24 12.46
N TYR A 311 10.03 -2.27 12.32
CA TYR A 311 9.81 -3.03 11.11
C TYR A 311 8.46 -2.69 10.48
N ALA A 312 8.29 -3.11 9.23
CA ALA A 312 7.03 -3.01 8.53
C ALA A 312 6.78 -4.22 7.63
N LEU A 313 5.50 -4.50 7.42
CA LEU A 313 5.03 -5.22 6.26
C LEU A 313 4.77 -4.23 5.13
N GLU A 314 5.17 -4.58 3.91
CA GLU A 314 4.95 -3.77 2.73
C GLU A 314 4.26 -4.58 1.62
N GLY A 315 3.24 -3.98 1.03
CA GLY A 315 2.66 -4.45 -0.23
C GLY A 315 2.73 -3.36 -1.29
N SER A 316 3.12 -3.74 -2.49
CA SER A 316 3.27 -2.84 -3.63
C SER A 316 2.26 -3.19 -4.73
N ILE A 317 1.71 -2.15 -5.33
CA ILE A 317 0.81 -2.20 -6.47
C ILE A 317 1.53 -1.47 -7.60
N ALA A 318 1.89 -2.19 -8.67
CA ALA A 318 2.66 -1.60 -9.76
C ALA A 318 1.92 -0.48 -10.48
N ILE A 319 0.61 -0.62 -10.67
CA ILE A 319 -0.20 0.27 -11.50
C ILE A 319 -1.32 0.87 -10.65
N ALA A 320 -1.12 2.10 -10.20
CA ALA A 320 -2.13 2.95 -9.58
C ALA A 320 -2.34 4.20 -10.45
N GLY A 321 -1.63 5.30 -10.18
CA GLY A 321 -1.69 6.52 -11.01
C GLY A 321 -1.33 6.28 -12.48
N ALA A 322 -0.51 5.26 -12.78
CA ALA A 322 -0.23 4.83 -14.14
C ALA A 322 -1.48 4.40 -14.92
N ALA A 323 -2.52 3.86 -14.26
CA ALA A 323 -3.78 3.55 -14.92
C ALA A 323 -4.52 4.82 -15.37
N VAL A 324 -4.48 5.88 -14.56
CA VAL A 324 -5.06 7.19 -14.91
C VAL A 324 -4.25 7.85 -16.04
N GLN A 325 -2.93 7.78 -15.99
CA GLN A 325 -2.08 8.25 -17.09
C GLN A 325 -2.38 7.48 -18.38
N TRP A 326 -2.56 6.17 -18.31
CA TRP A 326 -2.93 5.35 -19.46
C TRP A 326 -4.30 5.71 -20.04
N LEU A 327 -5.30 6.06 -19.21
CA LEU A 327 -6.57 6.59 -19.70
C LEU A 327 -6.39 7.89 -20.51
N ARG A 328 -5.45 8.75 -20.09
CA ARG A 328 -5.13 10.03 -20.72
C ARG A 328 -4.34 9.83 -22.02
N ASP A 329 -3.16 9.23 -21.91
CA ASP A 329 -2.16 9.20 -22.97
C ASP A 329 -2.36 8.00 -23.91
N GLY A 330 -2.83 6.88 -23.37
CA GLY A 330 -3.04 5.63 -24.11
C GLY A 330 -4.39 5.59 -24.83
N LEU A 331 -5.48 5.86 -24.11
CA LEU A 331 -6.84 5.80 -24.68
C LEU A 331 -7.41 7.17 -25.10
N GLY A 332 -6.85 8.28 -24.65
CA GLY A 332 -7.39 9.61 -24.95
C GLY A 332 -8.79 9.86 -24.35
N LEU A 333 -9.18 9.14 -23.29
CA LEU A 333 -10.52 9.27 -22.69
C LEU A 333 -10.67 10.52 -21.82
N ILE A 334 -9.54 11.05 -21.33
CA ILE A 334 -9.44 12.25 -20.50
C ILE A 334 -8.29 13.12 -21.02
N GLY A 335 -8.39 14.44 -20.87
CA GLY A 335 -7.32 15.39 -21.22
C GLY A 335 -6.32 15.63 -20.09
N SER A 336 -6.71 15.38 -18.84
CA SER A 336 -5.86 15.53 -17.66
C SER A 336 -6.25 14.54 -16.56
N ALA A 337 -5.35 14.25 -15.62
CA ALA A 337 -5.66 13.38 -14.47
C ALA A 337 -6.81 13.94 -13.60
N SER A 338 -6.96 15.27 -13.53
CA SER A 338 -8.05 15.91 -12.77
C SER A 338 -9.43 15.65 -13.37
N GLU A 339 -9.52 15.43 -14.69
CA GLU A 339 -10.79 15.10 -15.35
C GLU A 339 -11.32 13.73 -14.93
N THR A 340 -10.49 12.81 -14.44
CA THR A 340 -10.95 11.50 -13.97
C THR A 340 -11.94 11.62 -12.83
N GLU A 341 -11.73 12.53 -11.88
CA GLU A 341 -12.67 12.75 -10.76
C GLU A 341 -14.01 13.27 -11.26
N LYS A 342 -13.98 14.31 -12.09
CA LYS A 342 -15.19 14.90 -12.68
C LYS A 342 -15.98 13.85 -13.45
N LEU A 343 -15.30 13.12 -14.33
CA LEU A 343 -15.93 12.14 -15.20
C LEU A 343 -16.48 10.95 -14.42
N ALA A 344 -15.73 10.41 -13.44
CA ALA A 344 -16.19 9.32 -12.59
C ALA A 344 -17.32 9.73 -11.63
N SER A 345 -17.50 11.03 -11.38
CA SER A 345 -18.59 11.58 -10.56
C SER A 345 -19.90 11.76 -11.35
N GLU A 346 -19.88 11.63 -12.69
CA GLU A 346 -21.09 11.68 -13.52
C GLU A 346 -21.96 10.42 -13.41
N VAL A 347 -21.45 9.36 -12.77
CA VAL A 347 -22.12 8.08 -12.58
C VAL A 347 -22.05 7.63 -11.12
N ASP A 348 -23.13 6.99 -10.65
CA ASP A 348 -23.22 6.49 -9.27
C ASP A 348 -22.42 5.20 -9.05
N SER A 349 -22.11 4.45 -10.10
CA SER A 349 -21.39 3.17 -10.05
C SER A 349 -20.63 2.89 -11.35
N THR A 350 -19.88 1.78 -11.40
CA THR A 350 -19.21 1.31 -12.63
C THR A 350 -20.17 0.68 -13.65
N GLY A 351 -21.47 0.54 -13.34
CA GLY A 351 -22.44 -0.09 -14.25
C GLY A 351 -22.11 -1.56 -14.56
N GLY A 352 -21.41 -2.25 -13.65
CA GLY A 352 -20.96 -3.63 -13.83
C GLY A 352 -19.58 -3.77 -14.48
N VAL A 353 -18.93 -2.66 -14.84
CA VAL A 353 -17.56 -2.68 -15.40
C VAL A 353 -16.55 -2.92 -14.30
N TYR A 354 -15.60 -3.82 -14.56
CA TYR A 354 -14.42 -4.03 -13.72
C TYR A 354 -13.16 -3.84 -14.56
N PHE A 355 -12.18 -3.17 -13.98
CA PHE A 355 -10.86 -2.99 -14.56
C PHE A 355 -9.80 -3.63 -13.67
N VAL A 356 -8.93 -4.44 -14.26
CA VAL A 356 -7.77 -5.04 -13.60
C VAL A 356 -6.53 -4.41 -14.24
N PRO A 357 -5.83 -3.48 -13.56
CA PRO A 357 -4.74 -2.71 -14.14
C PRO A 357 -3.39 -3.45 -14.13
N ALA A 358 -3.33 -4.70 -14.59
CA ALA A 358 -2.10 -5.51 -14.52
C ALA A 358 -1.16 -5.33 -15.72
N PHE A 359 -0.84 -4.10 -16.13
CA PHE A 359 -0.05 -3.85 -17.37
C PHE A 359 1.31 -4.55 -17.40
N ASN A 360 1.96 -4.64 -16.23
CA ASN A 360 3.26 -5.30 -16.03
C ASN A 360 3.15 -6.50 -15.07
N GLY A 361 2.00 -7.17 -15.03
CA GLY A 361 1.69 -8.19 -14.02
C GLY A 361 1.06 -7.62 -12.75
N LEU A 362 0.74 -8.51 -11.82
CA LEU A 362 0.26 -8.19 -10.47
C LEU A 362 1.37 -8.41 -9.46
N PHE A 363 1.53 -7.44 -8.56
CA PHE A 363 2.53 -7.47 -7.50
C PHE A 363 1.88 -8.03 -6.24
N ALA A 364 2.18 -7.51 -5.05
CA ALA A 364 1.60 -8.00 -3.81
C ALA A 364 0.04 -7.91 -3.83
N PRO A 365 -0.67 -8.88 -3.22
CA PRO A 365 -0.17 -10.13 -2.65
C PRO A 365 0.04 -11.27 -3.68
N TRP A 366 -0.28 -11.04 -4.95
CA TRP A 366 -0.44 -12.07 -5.98
C TRP A 366 0.85 -12.54 -6.66
N TRP A 367 1.81 -11.65 -6.90
CA TRP A 367 3.10 -11.91 -7.56
C TRP A 367 3.01 -12.69 -8.89
N ARG A 368 2.08 -12.29 -9.75
CA ARG A 368 1.81 -12.88 -11.06
C ARG A 368 2.38 -12.05 -12.19
N ASP A 369 3.51 -12.49 -12.74
CA ASP A 369 4.19 -11.85 -13.88
C ASP A 369 3.46 -12.04 -15.22
N ASP A 370 2.62 -13.06 -15.30
CA ASP A 370 1.80 -13.41 -16.46
C ASP A 370 0.52 -12.57 -16.60
N ALA A 371 0.04 -11.95 -15.51
CA ALA A 371 -1.18 -11.15 -15.49
C ALA A 371 -1.10 -9.94 -16.44
N ARG A 372 -2.20 -9.60 -17.10
CA ARG A 372 -2.30 -8.48 -18.06
C ARG A 372 -3.53 -7.62 -17.78
N GLY A 373 -3.53 -6.39 -18.31
CA GLY A 373 -4.66 -5.47 -18.16
C GLY A 373 -5.95 -6.02 -18.75
N VAL A 374 -7.06 -6.01 -17.98
CA VAL A 374 -8.37 -6.54 -18.40
C VAL A 374 -9.48 -5.56 -18.06
N CYS A 375 -10.39 -5.32 -19.00
CA CYS A 375 -11.62 -4.55 -18.79
C CYS A 375 -12.83 -5.41 -19.19
N ILE A 376 -13.71 -5.71 -18.23
CA ILE A 376 -14.84 -6.63 -18.42
C ILE A 376 -16.15 -6.02 -17.91
N GLY A 377 -17.28 -6.67 -18.21
CA GLY A 377 -18.61 -6.20 -17.77
C GLY A 377 -19.17 -5.06 -18.63
N ILE A 378 -18.63 -4.86 -19.83
CA ILE A 378 -19.08 -3.82 -20.76
C ILE A 378 -20.44 -4.23 -21.37
N THR A 379 -21.40 -3.32 -21.33
CA THR A 379 -22.71 -3.45 -21.98
C THR A 379 -22.98 -2.23 -22.86
N ARG A 380 -24.13 -2.20 -23.57
CA ARG A 380 -24.55 -1.02 -24.34
C ARG A 380 -24.80 0.22 -23.47
N PHE A 381 -25.03 0.04 -22.16
CA PHE A 381 -25.19 1.14 -21.20
C PHE A 381 -23.85 1.80 -20.81
N THR A 382 -22.75 1.05 -20.93
CA THR A 382 -21.42 1.51 -20.54
C THR A 382 -20.99 2.73 -21.35
N ASN A 383 -20.39 3.70 -20.67
CA ASN A 383 -19.83 4.92 -21.27
C ASN A 383 -18.46 5.23 -20.61
N LYS A 384 -17.78 6.29 -21.08
CA LYS A 384 -16.46 6.65 -20.56
C LYS A 384 -16.42 6.99 -19.06
N ALA A 385 -17.53 7.44 -18.47
CA ALA A 385 -17.63 7.70 -17.03
C ALA A 385 -17.57 6.42 -16.20
N HIS A 386 -18.24 5.37 -16.65
CA HIS A 386 -18.17 4.05 -16.02
C HIS A 386 -16.74 3.47 -16.04
N ILE A 387 -16.01 3.66 -17.14
CA ILE A 387 -14.61 3.20 -17.26
C ILE A 387 -13.69 4.01 -16.34
N ALA A 388 -13.84 5.35 -16.30
CA ALA A 388 -13.08 6.20 -15.39
C ALA A 388 -13.32 5.81 -13.92
N ARG A 389 -14.58 5.54 -13.55
CA ARG A 389 -14.96 5.04 -12.22
C ARG A 389 -14.32 3.68 -11.91
N ALA A 390 -14.39 2.73 -12.85
CA ALA A 390 -13.81 1.39 -12.68
C ALA A 390 -12.28 1.44 -12.48
N VAL A 391 -11.60 2.37 -13.14
CA VAL A 391 -10.16 2.60 -12.94
C VAL A 391 -9.85 3.09 -11.52
N LEU A 392 -10.63 4.03 -10.98
CA LEU A 392 -10.47 4.47 -9.59
C LEU A 392 -10.75 3.32 -8.60
N GLU A 393 -11.86 2.60 -8.77
CA GLU A 393 -12.22 1.46 -7.90
C GLU A 393 -11.18 0.34 -7.95
N SER A 394 -10.55 0.10 -9.11
CA SER A 394 -9.49 -0.91 -9.26
C SER A 394 -8.25 -0.65 -8.40
N MET A 395 -7.92 0.62 -8.16
CA MET A 395 -6.84 0.98 -7.24
C MET A 395 -7.24 0.60 -5.81
N CYS A 396 -8.49 0.91 -5.45
CA CYS A 396 -8.98 0.66 -4.11
C CYS A 396 -9.11 -0.82 -3.76
N PHE A 397 -9.52 -1.66 -4.72
CA PHE A 397 -9.55 -3.11 -4.53
C PHE A 397 -8.17 -3.68 -4.27
N GLN A 398 -7.15 -3.27 -5.04
CA GLN A 398 -5.78 -3.76 -4.82
C GLN A 398 -5.22 -3.29 -3.47
N VAL A 399 -5.50 -2.04 -3.06
CA VAL A 399 -5.11 -1.54 -1.73
C VAL A 399 -5.78 -2.37 -0.62
N LYS A 400 -7.07 -2.71 -0.80
CA LYS A 400 -7.78 -3.59 0.13
C LYS A 400 -7.15 -4.98 0.20
N ASP A 401 -6.85 -5.60 -0.93
CA ASP A 401 -6.23 -6.94 -0.96
C ASP A 401 -4.90 -6.97 -0.19
N VAL A 402 -4.08 -5.92 -0.34
CA VAL A 402 -2.83 -5.78 0.41
C VAL A 402 -3.09 -5.62 1.91
N LEU A 403 -4.03 -4.77 2.31
CA LEU A 403 -4.36 -4.55 3.73
C LEU A 403 -4.98 -5.81 4.38
N ASP A 404 -5.83 -6.54 3.65
CA ASP A 404 -6.38 -7.81 4.12
C ASP A 404 -5.27 -8.85 4.33
N SER A 405 -4.26 -8.90 3.45
CA SER A 405 -3.07 -9.74 3.64
C SER A 405 -2.25 -9.30 4.85
N MET A 406 -2.09 -7.98 5.06
CA MET A 406 -1.39 -7.45 6.24
C MET A 406 -2.09 -7.86 7.53
N HIS A 407 -3.42 -7.82 7.57
CA HIS A 407 -4.20 -8.23 8.74
C HIS A 407 -4.03 -9.72 9.05
N LYS A 408 -3.99 -10.58 8.04
CA LYS A 408 -3.72 -12.02 8.22
C LYS A 408 -2.32 -12.29 8.78
N ASP A 409 -1.32 -11.56 8.31
CA ASP A 409 0.07 -11.74 8.77
C ASP A 409 0.33 -11.07 10.13
N ALA A 410 -0.37 -9.98 10.44
CA ALA A 410 -0.17 -9.18 11.65
C ALA A 410 -1.16 -9.50 12.78
N SER A 411 -1.94 -10.59 12.69
CA SER A 411 -2.99 -10.94 13.65
C SER A 411 -2.51 -11.06 15.11
N GLU A 412 -1.21 -11.28 15.35
CA GLU A 412 -0.60 -11.30 16.69
C GLU A 412 -0.22 -9.90 17.23
N VAL A 413 -0.10 -8.89 16.36
CA VAL A 413 0.24 -7.50 16.74
C VAL A 413 -1.01 -6.73 17.21
N GLU A 414 -2.21 -7.31 17.08
CA GLU A 414 -3.47 -6.61 17.29
C GLU A 414 -3.88 -6.43 18.75
N SER A 415 -3.91 -5.16 19.16
CA SER A 415 -4.80 -4.67 20.21
C SER A 415 -6.10 -4.11 19.61
N LYS A 416 -6.97 -4.95 19.05
CA LYS A 416 -8.41 -4.63 18.78
C LYS A 416 -8.69 -3.25 18.11
N GLY A 417 -7.79 -2.74 17.28
CA GLY A 417 -7.84 -1.38 16.73
C GLY A 417 -8.12 -1.40 15.23
N LYS A 418 -9.04 -0.56 14.76
CA LYS A 418 -9.30 -0.36 13.32
C LYS A 418 -8.06 0.24 12.66
N PHE A 419 -7.55 -0.39 11.58
CA PHE A 419 -6.44 0.19 10.79
C PHE A 419 -6.80 1.60 10.33
N LEU A 420 -5.99 2.56 10.74
CA LEU A 420 -6.07 3.91 10.24
C LEU A 420 -5.18 4.00 9.01
N LEU A 421 -5.78 4.12 7.83
CA LEU A 421 -5.01 4.27 6.60
C LEU A 421 -4.71 5.76 6.38
N ARG A 422 -3.45 6.14 6.53
CA ARG A 422 -2.96 7.45 6.11
C ARG A 422 -2.60 7.42 4.63
N VAL A 423 -2.89 8.46 3.88
CA VAL A 423 -2.67 8.48 2.43
C VAL A 423 -1.93 9.74 2.00
N ASP A 424 -1.03 9.59 1.05
CA ASP A 424 -0.29 10.67 0.39
C ASP A 424 -0.03 10.35 -1.08
N GLY A 425 0.59 11.29 -1.80
CA GLY A 425 0.88 11.16 -3.22
C GLY A 425 -0.18 11.78 -4.12
N GLY A 426 0.19 11.97 -5.40
CA GLY A 426 -0.55 12.81 -6.34
C GLY A 426 -1.99 12.35 -6.60
N ALA A 427 -2.29 11.05 -6.56
CA ALA A 427 -3.66 10.59 -6.80
C ALA A 427 -4.61 10.90 -5.64
N THR A 428 -4.07 11.12 -4.43
CA THR A 428 -4.90 11.37 -3.23
C THR A 428 -5.64 12.69 -3.28
N VAL A 429 -5.28 13.63 -4.19
CA VAL A 429 -6.02 14.88 -4.40
C VAL A 429 -7.47 14.63 -4.84
N ASN A 430 -7.73 13.48 -5.49
CA ASN A 430 -9.03 13.05 -5.95
C ASN A 430 -9.90 12.63 -4.75
N ASN A 431 -10.89 13.45 -4.39
CA ASN A 431 -11.71 13.20 -3.20
C ASN A 431 -12.64 12.01 -3.40
N LEU A 432 -13.11 11.78 -4.63
CA LEU A 432 -13.92 10.61 -4.95
C LEU A 432 -13.12 9.32 -4.72
N LEU A 433 -11.86 9.25 -5.16
CA LEU A 433 -10.99 8.10 -4.92
C LEU A 433 -10.82 7.84 -3.41
N MET A 434 -10.56 8.89 -2.62
CA MET A 434 -10.41 8.77 -1.17
C MET A 434 -11.69 8.30 -0.48
N GLN A 435 -12.85 8.79 -0.94
CA GLN A 435 -14.14 8.34 -0.43
C GLN A 435 -14.41 6.87 -0.78
N ILE A 436 -14.18 6.46 -2.04
CA ILE A 436 -14.31 5.07 -2.48
C ILE A 436 -13.39 4.16 -1.65
N GLN A 437 -12.16 4.58 -1.39
CA GLN A 437 -11.23 3.81 -0.57
C GLN A 437 -11.76 3.62 0.85
N ALA A 438 -12.26 4.69 1.50
CA ALA A 438 -12.85 4.59 2.83
C ALA A 438 -14.09 3.69 2.84
N ASP A 439 -14.92 3.77 1.80
CA ASP A 439 -16.13 2.95 1.65
C ASP A 439 -15.79 1.46 1.48
N ILE A 440 -14.80 1.12 0.64
CA ILE A 440 -14.35 -0.25 0.37
C ILE A 440 -13.63 -0.87 1.57
N LEU A 441 -12.84 -0.09 2.31
CA LEU A 441 -12.15 -0.57 3.50
C LEU A 441 -13.06 -0.71 4.72
N GLY A 442 -14.16 0.04 4.76
CA GLY A 442 -15.00 0.16 5.97
C GLY A 442 -14.29 0.87 7.13
N ASN A 443 -13.16 1.54 6.87
CA ASN A 443 -12.33 2.23 7.84
C ASN A 443 -12.03 3.67 7.40
N PRO A 444 -11.79 4.60 8.34
CA PRO A 444 -11.42 5.96 7.98
C PRO A 444 -10.11 6.03 7.19
N VAL A 445 -10.13 6.85 6.15
CA VAL A 445 -8.92 7.22 5.39
C VAL A 445 -8.54 8.64 5.77
N ILE A 446 -7.27 8.85 6.14
CA ILE A 446 -6.75 10.15 6.55
C ILE A 446 -5.80 10.70 5.50
N ARG A 447 -6.16 11.85 4.93
CA ARG A 447 -5.26 12.63 4.08
C ARG A 447 -4.70 13.81 4.88
N PRO A 448 -3.37 13.94 5.05
CA PRO A 448 -2.77 15.12 5.66
C PRO A 448 -2.96 16.35 4.76
N ALA A 449 -2.97 17.54 5.37
CA ALA A 449 -3.06 18.80 4.62
C ALA A 449 -1.80 19.09 3.78
N ASP A 450 -0.63 18.66 4.26
CA ASP A 450 0.60 18.69 3.47
C ASP A 450 0.78 17.32 2.81
N ILE A 451 0.79 17.30 1.49
CA ILE A 451 0.90 16.08 0.68
C ILE A 451 2.37 15.65 0.47
N GLU A 452 3.34 16.52 0.80
CA GLU A 452 4.79 16.27 0.65
C GLU A 452 5.37 15.55 1.89
N THR A 453 4.71 14.47 2.32
CA THR A 453 5.06 13.73 3.54
C THR A 453 6.38 12.99 3.43
N THR A 454 6.76 12.55 2.22
CA THR A 454 8.05 11.89 1.93
C THR A 454 9.22 12.78 2.33
N ALA A 455 9.30 13.98 1.77
CA ALA A 455 10.36 14.94 2.08
C ALA A 455 10.32 15.37 3.56
N LEU A 456 9.13 15.52 4.14
CA LEU A 456 8.97 15.85 5.55
C LEU A 456 9.55 14.76 6.48
N GLY A 457 9.40 13.48 6.13
CA GLY A 457 9.98 12.38 6.92
C GLY A 457 11.49 12.41 7.00
N ALA A 458 12.17 12.69 5.88
CA ALA A 458 13.63 12.87 5.88
C ALA A 458 14.05 14.12 6.64
N ALA A 459 13.28 15.22 6.57
CA ALA A 459 13.52 16.40 7.40
C ALA A 459 13.38 16.06 8.89
N TYR A 460 12.35 15.32 9.30
CA TYR A 460 12.17 14.88 10.68
C TYR A 460 13.33 14.04 11.18
N ALA A 461 13.80 13.08 10.40
CA ALA A 461 14.98 12.28 10.77
C ALA A 461 16.23 13.16 10.93
N ALA A 462 16.49 14.08 9.98
CA ALA A 462 17.64 14.98 10.09
C ALA A 462 17.53 15.91 11.30
N GLY A 463 16.36 16.50 11.53
CA GLY A 463 16.11 17.39 12.65
C GLY A 463 16.14 16.68 14.00
N LEU A 464 15.75 15.40 14.07
CA LEU A 464 15.91 14.57 15.27
C LEU A 464 17.39 14.36 15.60
N ALA A 465 18.20 13.99 14.60
CA ALA A 465 19.64 13.77 14.77
C ALA A 465 20.41 15.01 15.25
N VAL A 466 19.98 16.21 14.86
CA VAL A 466 20.58 17.49 15.32
C VAL A 466 19.83 18.17 16.48
N GLY A 467 18.81 17.52 17.04
CA GLY A 467 18.09 18.00 18.21
C GLY A 467 17.13 19.19 17.98
N VAL A 468 16.69 19.43 16.74
CA VAL A 468 15.65 20.42 16.41
C VAL A 468 14.27 19.94 16.83
N TRP A 469 14.00 18.64 16.69
CA TRP A 469 12.78 17.99 17.17
C TRP A 469 13.11 16.81 18.06
N LYS A 470 12.11 16.39 18.82
CA LYS A 470 12.13 15.14 19.59
C LYS A 470 11.21 14.11 18.92
N GLU A 471 11.42 12.84 19.23
CA GLU A 471 10.60 11.76 18.67
C GLU A 471 9.13 11.90 19.08
N GLU A 472 8.86 12.22 20.35
CA GLU A 472 7.50 12.41 20.85
C GLU A 472 6.80 13.58 20.16
N GLU A 473 7.57 14.60 19.79
CA GLU A 473 7.08 15.77 19.06
C GLU A 473 6.67 15.41 17.62
N ILE A 474 7.39 14.52 16.95
CA ILE A 474 7.10 14.04 15.59
C ILE A 474 5.86 13.15 15.58
N PHE A 475 5.78 12.20 16.51
CA PHE A 475 4.68 11.23 16.58
C PHE A 475 3.45 11.71 17.36
N SER A 476 3.49 12.91 17.95
CA SER A 476 2.30 13.53 18.55
C SER A 476 1.32 14.01 17.46
N SER A 477 0.05 13.67 17.61
CA SER A 477 -1.05 13.91 16.65
C SER A 477 -1.38 15.39 16.36
N ALA A 478 -0.61 16.35 16.87
CA ALA A 478 -0.99 17.75 16.99
C ALA A 478 -0.48 18.68 15.87
N ARG A 479 0.32 18.20 14.90
CA ARG A 479 1.06 19.10 13.99
C ARG A 479 0.43 19.35 12.61
N SER A 480 -0.53 18.53 12.16
CA SER A 480 -1.14 18.69 10.83
C SER A 480 -2.66 18.80 10.88
N ARG A 481 -3.22 19.63 10.00
CA ARG A 481 -4.66 19.57 9.68
C ARG A 481 -4.89 18.27 8.92
N LEU A 482 -5.87 17.48 9.35
CA LEU A 482 -6.20 16.19 8.75
C LEU A 482 -7.57 16.25 8.10
N GLN A 483 -7.69 15.78 6.87
CA GLN A 483 -8.97 15.48 6.25
C GLN A 483 -9.28 14.00 6.45
N ILE A 484 -10.44 13.72 7.04
CA ILE A 484 -10.86 12.36 7.38
C ILE A 484 -12.04 11.99 6.49
N TYR A 485 -11.84 10.99 5.64
CA TYR A 485 -12.89 10.36 4.86
C TYR A 485 -13.44 9.21 5.70
N LYS A 486 -14.73 9.26 6.00
CA LYS A 486 -15.42 8.21 6.74
C LYS A 486 -16.27 7.43 5.77
N GLN A 487 -16.47 6.14 6.06
CA GLN A 487 -17.41 5.31 5.33
C GLN A 487 -18.77 6.03 5.24
N ASN A 488 -19.33 6.10 4.03
CA ASN A 488 -20.63 6.69 3.78
C ASN A 488 -21.74 5.71 4.18
N VAL A 489 -21.96 5.57 5.48
CA VAL A 489 -23.00 4.70 6.06
C VAL A 489 -24.38 5.07 5.51
N ASP A 490 -24.65 6.34 5.27
CA ASP A 490 -25.93 6.80 4.71
C ASP A 490 -26.13 6.35 3.26
N ALA A 491 -25.08 6.32 2.42
CA ALA A 491 -25.16 5.76 1.08
C ALA A 491 -25.40 4.25 1.11
N ILE A 492 -24.73 3.52 2.01
CA ILE A 492 -24.95 2.08 2.24
C ILE A 492 -26.40 1.83 2.66
N LEU A 493 -26.88 2.56 3.66
CA LEU A 493 -28.26 2.48 4.14
C LEU A 493 -29.25 2.88 3.04
N SER A 494 -29.00 3.94 2.27
CA SER A 494 -29.91 4.38 1.19
C SER A 494 -29.98 3.38 0.03
N THR A 495 -28.87 2.71 -0.30
CA THR A 495 -28.82 1.66 -1.31
C THR A 495 -29.57 0.43 -0.81
N TYR A 496 -29.32 0.03 0.43
CA TYR A 496 -30.08 -1.01 1.13
C TYR A 496 -31.57 -0.68 1.17
N PHE A 497 -31.94 0.56 1.50
CA PHE A 497 -33.33 1.03 1.51
C PHE A 497 -33.92 1.14 0.11
N SER A 498 -33.15 1.48 -0.93
CA SER A 498 -33.60 1.50 -2.32
C SER A 498 -33.88 0.08 -2.82
N ILE A 499 -33.02 -0.86 -2.44
CA ILE A 499 -33.20 -2.30 -2.67
C ILE A 499 -34.44 -2.80 -1.91
N LEU A 500 -34.58 -2.50 -0.62
CA LEU A 500 -35.76 -2.84 0.17
C LEU A 500 -37.03 -2.19 -0.40
N LYS A 501 -36.98 -0.92 -0.81
CA LYS A 501 -38.12 -0.19 -1.37
C LYS A 501 -38.57 -0.77 -2.73
N LYS A 502 -37.63 -1.27 -3.54
CA LYS A 502 -37.90 -2.02 -4.77
C LYS A 502 -38.40 -3.44 -4.51
N LEU A 503 -38.00 -4.06 -3.40
CA LEU A 503 -38.37 -5.42 -3.02
C LEU A 503 -39.69 -5.50 -2.22
N ASP A 504 -40.04 -4.47 -1.45
CA ASP A 504 -41.16 -4.40 -0.48
C ASP A 504 -42.23 -3.36 -0.88
N GLY A 505 -42.40 -3.13 -2.19
CA GLY A 505 -43.57 -2.43 -2.73
C GLY A 505 -43.77 -0.96 -2.28
N ASN A 506 -42.70 -0.20 -2.00
CA ASN A 506 -42.76 1.22 -1.58
C ASN A 506 -43.37 1.54 -0.19
N ARG A 507 -43.38 0.62 0.78
CA ARG A 507 -43.83 0.92 2.16
C ARG A 507 -42.91 1.93 2.87
N SER A 508 -43.44 2.73 3.81
CA SER A 508 -42.67 3.80 4.49
C SER A 508 -41.74 3.25 5.57
N LYS A 509 -40.64 3.98 5.82
CA LYS A 509 -39.62 3.62 6.82
C LYS A 509 -40.23 3.37 8.20
N GLU A 510 -41.18 4.21 8.63
CA GLU A 510 -41.83 4.06 9.94
C GLU A 510 -42.59 2.73 10.06
N VAL A 511 -43.18 2.23 8.98
CA VAL A 511 -43.98 0.98 9.00
C VAL A 511 -43.10 -0.24 9.17
N VAL A 512 -41.98 -0.31 8.42
CA VAL A 512 -41.02 -1.42 8.52
C VAL A 512 -40.36 -1.46 9.90
N PHE A 513 -39.98 -0.31 10.45
CA PHE A 513 -39.41 -0.24 11.80
C PHE A 513 -40.41 -0.61 12.89
N LYS A 514 -41.69 -0.22 12.74
CA LYS A 514 -42.75 -0.57 13.71
C LYS A 514 -43.06 -2.07 13.72
N GLU A 515 -42.96 -2.75 12.57
CA GLU A 515 -43.12 -4.20 12.47
C GLU A 515 -41.91 -4.94 13.08
N ILE A 516 -40.69 -4.47 12.83
CA ILE A 516 -39.47 -5.00 13.47
C ILE A 516 -39.53 -4.79 14.99
N GLU A 517 -39.90 -3.60 15.48
CA GLU A 517 -40.10 -3.33 16.91
C GLU A 517 -41.23 -4.17 17.51
N SER A 518 -42.34 -4.37 16.80
CA SER A 518 -43.44 -5.23 17.24
C SER A 518 -43.00 -6.69 17.36
N LEU A 519 -42.20 -7.19 16.42
CA LEU A 519 -41.63 -8.54 16.44
C LEU A 519 -40.62 -8.69 17.58
N LEU A 520 -39.74 -7.71 17.79
CA LEU A 520 -38.82 -7.68 18.93
C LEU A 520 -39.59 -7.64 20.26
N THR A 521 -40.70 -6.91 20.32
CA THR A 521 -41.60 -6.84 21.48
C THR A 521 -42.35 -8.16 21.71
N GLN A 522 -42.66 -8.90 20.64
CA GLN A 522 -43.31 -10.21 20.70
C GLN A 522 -42.34 -11.29 21.19
N VAL A 523 -41.10 -11.27 20.70
CA VAL A 523 -39.97 -12.05 21.24
C VAL A 523 -39.68 -11.66 22.70
N GLN A 524 -39.88 -10.38 23.07
CA GLN A 524 -39.82 -9.92 24.46
C GLN A 524 -41.01 -10.36 25.33
N LYS A 525 -42.18 -10.68 24.76
CA LYS A 525 -43.35 -11.15 25.51
C LYS A 525 -43.34 -12.65 25.76
N GLU A 526 -42.68 -13.41 24.89
CA GLU A 526 -42.38 -14.83 25.13
C GLU A 526 -41.35 -15.03 26.27
N LYS A 527 -40.76 -13.93 26.80
CA LYS A 527 -39.86 -13.86 27.98
C LYS A 527 -40.49 -14.13 29.36
N SER A 528 -41.68 -14.72 29.47
CA SER A 528 -42.21 -15.06 30.81
C SER A 528 -41.55 -16.30 31.45
N ASN A 529 -40.62 -16.97 30.75
CA ASN A 529 -39.78 -18.05 31.29
C ASN A 529 -38.30 -17.63 31.30
N GLN A 530 -37.95 -16.77 32.27
CA GLN A 530 -36.56 -16.43 32.61
C GLN A 530 -36.07 -17.36 33.72
N GLU A 531 -34.98 -18.11 33.49
CA GLU A 531 -34.01 -18.37 34.57
C GLU A 531 -32.59 -18.79 34.12
N ALA A 532 -32.28 -18.93 32.83
CA ALA A 532 -30.98 -19.50 32.43
C ALA A 532 -29.95 -18.56 31.78
N LEU A 533 -30.31 -17.36 31.30
CA LEU A 533 -29.37 -16.57 30.50
C LEU A 533 -29.39 -15.10 30.91
N GLY A 534 -28.32 -14.68 31.58
CA GLY A 534 -28.03 -13.30 31.94
C GLY A 534 -27.84 -12.42 30.71
N LEU A 535 -28.93 -11.99 30.10
CA LEU A 535 -28.95 -11.07 28.96
C LEU A 535 -28.61 -9.64 29.43
N CYS A 536 -27.38 -9.23 29.12
CA CYS A 536 -26.93 -7.85 29.22
C CYS A 536 -27.12 -7.18 27.86
N SER A 537 -28.19 -6.40 27.66
CA SER A 537 -28.36 -5.61 26.45
C SER A 537 -27.38 -4.42 26.45
N ARG A 538 -26.25 -4.55 25.77
CA ARG A 538 -25.43 -3.41 25.35
C ARG A 538 -25.54 -3.26 23.84
N VAL A 539 -26.12 -2.14 23.39
CA VAL A 539 -26.06 -1.70 22.00
C VAL A 539 -24.61 -1.26 21.74
N TYR A 540 -23.80 -2.14 21.14
CA TYR A 540 -22.52 -1.74 20.56
C TYR A 540 -22.78 -1.24 19.13
N GLY A 541 -22.24 -0.06 18.81
CA GLY A 541 -22.20 0.47 17.46
C GLY A 541 -21.29 -0.40 16.60
N GLY A 542 -21.88 -1.42 15.96
CA GLY A 542 -21.29 -2.25 14.93
C GLY A 542 -22.30 -2.35 13.78
N GLY A 543 -21.90 -1.90 12.60
CA GLY A 543 -22.77 -1.73 11.45
C GLY A 543 -23.34 -3.04 10.91
N CYS A 544 -24.50 -2.93 10.28
CA CYS A 544 -25.15 -3.96 9.50
C CYS A 544 -24.17 -4.54 8.46
N ALA A 545 -23.66 -5.75 8.72
CA ALA A 545 -22.94 -6.54 7.73
C ALA A 545 -23.92 -6.94 6.62
N GLY A 546 -23.80 -6.27 5.47
CA GLY A 546 -24.74 -6.44 4.37
C GLY A 546 -24.22 -5.84 3.07
N MET A 547 -23.03 -6.24 2.62
CA MET A 547 -22.63 -6.01 1.23
C MET A 547 -21.55 -7.00 0.69
N PRO A 548 -21.80 -8.33 0.59
CA PRO A 548 -20.78 -9.24 0.09
C PRO A 548 -20.75 -9.42 -1.45
N LEU A 549 -21.78 -9.00 -2.18
CA LEU A 549 -21.94 -9.44 -3.58
C LEU A 549 -21.04 -8.73 -4.61
N GLN A 550 -20.58 -7.52 -4.30
CA GLN A 550 -19.78 -6.70 -5.22
C GLN A 550 -18.26 -6.82 -4.95
N LEU A 551 -17.89 -7.16 -3.71
CA LEU A 551 -16.50 -7.28 -3.25
C LEU A 551 -15.84 -8.62 -3.62
N ALA A 552 -16.61 -9.69 -3.80
CA ALA A 552 -16.08 -11.01 -4.16
C ALA A 552 -15.67 -11.15 -5.63
N GLY A 553 -16.11 -10.24 -6.50
CA GLY A 553 -15.92 -10.32 -7.95
C GLY A 553 -14.45 -10.31 -8.35
N THR A 554 -13.71 -9.27 -7.97
CA THR A 554 -12.31 -9.08 -8.40
C THR A 554 -11.40 -10.20 -7.92
N ARG A 555 -11.49 -10.59 -6.64
CA ARG A 555 -10.68 -11.67 -6.07
C ARG A 555 -10.92 -13.02 -6.77
N LYS A 556 -12.19 -13.41 -6.95
CA LYS A 556 -12.51 -14.66 -7.67
C LYS A 556 -12.10 -14.59 -9.14
N ILE A 557 -12.25 -13.44 -9.80
CA ILE A 557 -11.77 -13.25 -11.18
C ILE A 557 -10.25 -13.45 -11.27
N LEU A 558 -9.48 -12.95 -10.31
CA LEU A 558 -8.03 -13.15 -10.24
C LEU A 558 -7.64 -14.61 -9.96
N GLU A 559 -8.40 -15.31 -9.10
CA GLU A 559 -8.27 -16.75 -8.86
C GLU A 559 -8.61 -17.57 -10.13
N PHE A 560 -9.59 -17.15 -10.95
CA PHE A 560 -9.96 -17.80 -12.22
C PHE A 560 -8.96 -17.57 -13.37
N MET A 561 -8.02 -16.63 -13.25
CA MET A 561 -6.98 -16.41 -14.26
C MET A 561 -5.80 -17.38 -14.12
N ASP A 562 -5.83 -18.33 -13.17
CA ASP A 562 -4.84 -19.39 -12.96
C ASP A 562 -5.17 -20.60 -13.86
N TRP A 563 -4.70 -20.58 -15.12
CA TRP A 563 -4.93 -21.67 -16.07
C TRP A 563 -3.82 -22.72 -15.98
N GLY A 564 -3.88 -23.58 -14.97
CA GLY A 564 -3.22 -24.89 -14.97
C GLY A 564 -4.23 -25.99 -15.30
N ASP A 565 -4.00 -26.74 -16.39
CA ASP A 565 -4.60 -28.04 -16.79
C ASP A 565 -5.94 -28.49 -16.14
N TYR A 566 -6.99 -27.67 -16.20
CA TYR A 566 -8.35 -28.14 -15.94
C TYR A 566 -9.15 -28.21 -17.24
N GLY A 567 -9.31 -29.46 -17.70
CA GLY A 567 -10.13 -29.83 -18.84
C GLY A 567 -11.57 -29.32 -18.70
N ALA A 568 -12.13 -28.98 -19.86
CA ALA A 568 -13.50 -28.49 -20.02
C ALA A 568 -14.53 -29.38 -19.29
N MET A 569 -15.17 -28.85 -18.24
CA MET A 569 -16.58 -29.10 -17.88
C MET A 569 -17.05 -28.24 -16.69
N GLY A 570 -17.93 -27.27 -16.96
CA GLY A 570 -19.19 -27.13 -16.20
C GLY A 570 -19.22 -26.53 -14.79
N THR A 571 -18.21 -25.80 -14.28
CA THR A 571 -18.28 -25.21 -12.93
C THR A 571 -18.72 -23.73 -12.96
N PHE A 572 -20.02 -23.49 -13.19
CA PHE A 572 -20.64 -22.20 -12.92
C PHE A 572 -20.81 -22.01 -11.40
N ILE A 573 -19.94 -21.17 -10.84
CA ILE A 573 -20.03 -20.37 -9.61
C ILE A 573 -21.21 -20.71 -8.66
N SER A 574 -20.90 -21.47 -7.60
CA SER A 574 -21.64 -21.42 -6.33
C SER A 574 -21.10 -20.25 -5.48
N ILE A 575 -21.96 -19.30 -5.12
CA ILE A 575 -21.59 -18.11 -4.31
C ILE A 575 -21.80 -18.43 -2.84
N GLY A 576 -20.82 -19.15 -2.27
CA GLY A 576 -20.63 -19.42 -0.85
C GLY A 576 -20.90 -18.24 0.10
N ALA A 577 -21.72 -18.43 1.12
CA ALA A 577 -21.96 -17.54 2.26
C ALA A 577 -20.71 -16.81 2.80
N ILE A 578 -20.67 -15.48 2.65
CA ILE A 578 -19.66 -14.62 3.28
C ILE A 578 -20.20 -14.24 4.66
N GLY A 579 -19.57 -14.75 5.72
CA GLY A 579 -19.89 -14.41 7.13
C GLY A 579 -19.77 -15.57 8.12
N ALA A 580 -19.87 -16.82 7.68
CA ALA A 580 -19.81 -17.98 8.59
C ALA A 580 -18.47 -18.14 9.33
N LYS A 581 -17.37 -17.62 8.74
CA LYS A 581 -16.02 -17.67 9.32
C LYS A 581 -15.70 -16.51 10.27
N GLU A 582 -16.59 -15.52 10.37
CA GLU A 582 -16.43 -14.33 11.23
C GLU A 582 -17.31 -14.39 12.49
N VAL A 583 -18.00 -15.52 12.70
CA VAL A 583 -18.85 -15.77 13.87
C VAL A 583 -17.97 -16.15 15.06
N VAL A 584 -18.13 -15.46 16.19
CA VAL A 584 -17.45 -15.77 17.45
C VAL A 584 -18.41 -16.42 18.45
N GLU A 585 -17.90 -17.07 19.49
CA GLU A 585 -18.71 -17.77 20.50
C GLU A 585 -19.62 -16.83 21.31
N GLU A 586 -19.32 -15.53 21.31
CA GLU A 586 -19.97 -14.49 22.12
C GLU A 586 -21.22 -13.88 21.46
N ASP A 587 -21.56 -14.30 20.23
CA ASP A 587 -22.69 -13.76 19.46
C ASP A 587 -24.02 -14.44 19.87
N ASP A 588 -24.96 -13.64 20.39
CA ASP A 588 -26.24 -14.10 20.99
C ASP A 588 -27.44 -14.19 20.01
N LEU A 589 -27.35 -13.57 18.83
CA LEU A 589 -28.45 -13.52 17.84
C LEU A 589 -27.92 -13.44 16.40
N PHE A 590 -28.45 -14.28 15.51
CA PHE A 590 -28.11 -14.29 14.08
C PHE A 590 -29.22 -13.65 13.24
N ILE A 591 -28.88 -12.67 12.39
CA ILE A 591 -29.82 -12.10 11.40
C ILE A 591 -29.23 -12.29 10.00
N LEU A 592 -29.97 -13.02 9.17
CA LEU A 592 -29.56 -13.48 7.84
C LEU A 592 -30.52 -12.87 6.82
N VAL A 593 -30.05 -11.89 6.04
CA VAL A 593 -30.85 -11.24 4.98
C VAL A 593 -30.42 -11.79 3.63
N ALA A 594 -31.22 -12.67 3.06
CA ALA A 594 -30.91 -13.35 1.81
C ALA A 594 -31.78 -12.82 0.67
N THR A 595 -31.25 -11.89 -0.11
CA THR A 595 -31.85 -11.53 -1.41
C THR A 595 -31.44 -12.58 -2.43
N GLN A 596 -32.39 -13.14 -3.20
CA GLN A 596 -32.08 -14.00 -4.34
C GLN A 596 -30.92 -13.42 -5.17
N ASN A 597 -29.97 -14.29 -5.49
CA ASN A 597 -28.85 -13.93 -6.36
C ASN A 597 -29.39 -13.50 -7.74
N ALA A 598 -28.74 -12.54 -8.41
CA ALA A 598 -29.23 -11.88 -9.64
C ALA A 598 -29.47 -12.82 -10.85
N VAL A 599 -29.18 -14.12 -10.70
CA VAL A 599 -29.25 -15.15 -11.74
C VAL A 599 -30.20 -16.31 -11.37
N GLY A 600 -30.96 -16.22 -10.26
CA GLY A 600 -31.97 -17.23 -9.92
C GLY A 600 -31.44 -18.55 -9.34
N ASN A 601 -30.15 -18.63 -8.96
CA ASN A 601 -29.60 -19.81 -8.29
C ASN A 601 -30.04 -19.93 -6.82
N CYS A 602 -30.16 -21.19 -6.38
CA CYS A 602 -30.60 -21.59 -5.05
C CYS A 602 -29.50 -21.35 -4.01
N ILE A 603 -29.83 -20.61 -2.94
CA ILE A 603 -28.91 -20.24 -1.83
C ILE A 603 -28.89 -21.28 -0.70
N ILE A 604 -29.49 -22.47 -0.90
CA ILE A 604 -29.70 -23.45 0.18
C ILE A 604 -28.38 -23.92 0.81
N GLY A 605 -27.34 -24.20 0.01
CA GLY A 605 -26.04 -24.60 0.55
C GLY A 605 -25.36 -23.52 1.41
N ASP A 606 -25.61 -22.26 1.09
CA ASP A 606 -25.10 -21.10 1.84
C ASP A 606 -25.83 -20.92 3.16
N LEU A 607 -27.16 -21.09 3.13
CA LEU A 607 -27.99 -21.09 4.34
C LEU A 607 -27.59 -22.22 5.28
N GLN A 608 -27.26 -23.39 4.74
CA GLN A 608 -26.87 -24.57 5.52
C GLN A 608 -25.53 -24.36 6.21
N ALA A 609 -24.52 -23.85 5.49
CA ALA A 609 -23.22 -23.52 6.08
C ALA A 609 -23.30 -22.46 7.20
N MET A 610 -24.20 -21.47 7.08
CA MET A 610 -24.40 -20.44 8.11
C MET A 610 -25.23 -20.95 9.30
N THR A 611 -26.17 -21.87 9.06
CA THR A 611 -26.95 -22.53 10.11
C THR A 611 -26.06 -23.47 10.93
N ASP A 612 -25.18 -24.21 10.26
CA ASP A 612 -24.20 -25.08 10.92
C ASP A 612 -23.19 -24.28 11.77
N ALA A 613 -22.78 -23.09 11.30
CA ALA A 613 -21.95 -22.17 12.07
C ALA A 613 -22.67 -21.55 13.29
N ALA A 614 -23.99 -21.35 13.20
CA ALA A 614 -24.81 -20.83 14.30
C ALA A 614 -25.03 -21.86 15.43
N GLY A 615 -24.92 -23.16 15.16
CA GLY A 615 -25.11 -24.20 16.18
C GLY A 615 -26.54 -24.20 16.75
N LYS A 616 -26.70 -24.16 18.08
CA LYS A 616 -28.04 -24.13 18.74
C LYS A 616 -28.63 -22.71 18.92
N ARG A 617 -28.00 -21.68 18.35
CA ARG A 617 -28.36 -20.28 18.60
C ARG A 617 -29.54 -19.84 17.72
N PRO A 618 -30.36 -18.85 18.13
CA PRO A 618 -31.51 -18.40 17.36
C PRO A 618 -31.09 -17.70 16.06
N VAL A 619 -31.71 -18.07 14.93
CA VAL A 619 -31.45 -17.50 13.60
C VAL A 619 -32.71 -16.85 13.03
N ILE A 620 -32.63 -15.57 12.64
CA ILE A 620 -33.69 -14.84 11.95
C ILE A 620 -33.34 -14.78 10.46
N LEU A 621 -34.18 -15.37 9.62
CA LEU A 621 -33.96 -15.49 8.18
C LEU A 621 -34.98 -14.60 7.44
N ILE A 622 -34.49 -13.61 6.72
CA ILE A 622 -35.28 -12.63 5.96
C ILE A 622 -35.05 -12.88 4.47
N ASN A 623 -36.02 -13.48 3.78
CA ASN A 623 -35.97 -13.72 2.33
C ASN A 623 -37.28 -13.23 1.66
N PRO A 624 -37.24 -12.14 0.86
CA PRO A 624 -38.43 -11.53 0.29
C PRO A 624 -39.03 -12.25 -0.93
N LYS A 625 -38.46 -13.37 -1.42
CA LYS A 625 -38.94 -14.07 -2.64
C LYS A 625 -39.07 -15.59 -2.56
N LEU A 626 -39.16 -16.16 -1.36
CA LEU A 626 -39.34 -17.61 -1.20
C LEU A 626 -40.74 -18.05 -1.70
N LYS A 627 -40.83 -18.52 -2.94
CA LYS A 627 -41.98 -19.31 -3.41
C LYS A 627 -41.79 -20.76 -2.98
N VAL A 628 -42.80 -21.32 -2.31
CA VAL A 628 -42.91 -22.75 -2.08
C VAL A 628 -43.42 -23.36 -3.39
N GLU A 629 -42.53 -23.61 -4.36
CA GLU A 629 -42.85 -24.45 -5.51
C GLU A 629 -41.93 -25.69 -5.50
N PRO A 630 -42.48 -26.88 -5.78
CA PRO A 630 -41.70 -28.11 -5.78
C PRO A 630 -40.72 -28.11 -6.95
N TRP A 631 -39.43 -28.23 -6.66
CA TRP A 631 -38.37 -28.29 -7.65
C TRP A 631 -38.23 -29.72 -8.19
N THR A 632 -38.19 -29.86 -9.52
CA THR A 632 -37.96 -31.12 -10.24
C THR A 632 -36.60 -31.09 -10.93
N SER A 633 -35.52 -31.51 -10.25
CA SER A 633 -34.35 -32.18 -10.88
C SER A 633 -33.23 -32.54 -9.88
N GLY A 634 -33.29 -33.74 -9.29
CA GLY A 634 -32.11 -34.52 -8.92
C GLY A 634 -31.10 -33.90 -7.93
N GLY A 635 -31.40 -33.98 -6.63
CA GLY A 635 -30.48 -33.73 -5.53
C GLY A 635 -31.27 -33.60 -4.23
N THR A 636 -31.24 -34.62 -3.36
CA THR A 636 -32.14 -34.76 -2.21
C THR A 636 -31.56 -34.12 -0.94
N GLU A 637 -31.92 -32.87 -0.65
CA GLU A 637 -32.15 -32.36 0.72
C GLU A 637 -33.30 -31.34 0.69
N HIS A 638 -34.27 -31.46 1.59
CA HIS A 638 -35.50 -30.66 1.58
C HIS A 638 -35.42 -29.50 2.61
N MET A 639 -36.04 -28.35 2.31
CA MET A 639 -36.14 -27.19 3.24
C MET A 639 -36.73 -27.53 4.62
N GLU A 640 -37.43 -28.65 4.74
CA GLU A 640 -37.94 -29.17 6.02
C GLU A 640 -36.83 -29.70 6.92
N ASP A 641 -35.72 -30.20 6.36
CA ASP A 641 -34.56 -30.68 7.12
C ASP A 641 -33.78 -29.54 7.80
N ILE A 642 -33.79 -28.34 7.21
CA ILE A 642 -33.19 -27.12 7.81
C ILE A 642 -34.05 -26.61 8.97
N ARG A 643 -35.39 -26.69 8.86
CA ARG A 643 -36.32 -26.31 9.93
C ARG A 643 -36.21 -27.18 11.18
N ALA A 644 -35.80 -28.44 11.02
CA ALA A 644 -35.76 -29.39 12.12
C ALA A 644 -34.50 -29.28 13.00
N ARG A 645 -33.45 -28.57 12.55
CA ARG A 645 -32.13 -28.57 13.21
C ARG A 645 -31.83 -27.32 14.06
N THR A 646 -32.58 -26.23 13.91
CA THR A 646 -32.35 -24.95 14.60
C THR A 646 -33.66 -24.23 14.92
N ASP A 647 -33.72 -23.49 16.05
CA ASP A 647 -34.83 -22.58 16.38
C ASP A 647 -34.81 -21.36 15.45
N THR A 648 -35.18 -21.58 14.19
CA THR A 648 -35.13 -20.59 13.11
C THR A 648 -36.47 -19.88 12.97
N ILE A 649 -36.48 -18.55 13.12
CA ILE A 649 -37.65 -17.69 12.89
C ILE A 649 -37.61 -17.17 11.45
N TYR A 650 -38.62 -17.53 10.66
CA TYR A 650 -38.75 -17.11 9.26
C TYR A 650 -39.63 -15.86 9.13
N LEU A 651 -39.08 -14.79 8.55
CA LEU A 651 -39.85 -13.59 8.21
C LEU A 651 -40.14 -13.57 6.71
N LYS A 652 -41.39 -13.89 6.36
CA LYS A 652 -41.93 -13.70 5.02
C LYS A 652 -42.39 -12.25 4.89
N VAL A 653 -41.64 -11.44 4.15
CA VAL A 653 -42.07 -10.11 3.75
C VAL A 653 -42.96 -10.30 2.51
N ALA A 654 -44.25 -10.00 2.63
CA ALA A 654 -45.29 -10.31 1.63
C ALA A 654 -45.39 -9.25 0.53
#